data_AF-R7ZSS6-F1
#
_entry.id   AF-R7ZSS6-F1
#
_cell.length_a   1.000
_cell.length_b   1.000
_cell.length_c   1.000
_cell.angle_alpha   90.00
_cell.angle_beta   90.00
_cell.angle_gamma   90.00
#
_symmetry.space_group_name_H-M   'P 1'
#
loop_
_entity.id
_entity.type
_entity.pdbx_description
1 polymer ?
#
loop_
_entity_poly.entity_id
_entity_poly.type
_entity_poly.pdbx_seq_one_letter_code
_entity_poly.pdbx_strand_id
1 'polypeptide(L)'
;MNGLLELVQKGQNLYSNFQTYDSTSFLNSKKLVGDNPYVIEQGINDSFEEYEKLLQKVYELESKYKSEYFQLRKAELSEQIRSGLHIQDSINAIYTEHKANSDFLDEDKTNGFLYKAITIFSQPKKKVVQDQKRIKELFANLEIHYSKCADLKDFQFSQSIKSNLMKIEEANKLIDKTSSDFQSKIENEYDSIDVLEFSTPDYQTDILKSLKESASLLKEKIKTDSWTNHKIASNEFKGFIKEVEKIIQEKKEYFNNENDIFTTEFKWFQFYNGLSNEAKLLVNELKGKSNWRKSFLIHYLNSMLVNSANVDLPTNDSEHIELNSTLNGLEREQLKYIREFWFSKQIDTTRDFDQRNTNLSVENLYNKRSSNRFKRLSLRQIVQYDADLFTTFFPIILTSPDVASNLFKGMNGYFDIVMFDEASQLRLEDNLPAILKGKQIVIAGDEHQMPPSNYFSKVFDGTIEDEDDLEEEDEIVVDRDNILLSCESLLDFGAELNFEKRHLDFHYRSRHPYLIDFSNYAFYNQRLKPLPNTFDYTPIKYIQVNGTFSDHINDAEAEMVLSIIENNINRLPNGEYPTLGIATFNIAQRNHIKSKILERQKFSKFEEFNAKIQELEENGMFIKNLENIQGDERDVIILSTTYGPGKDGKFAQRFGPINHSKGYKLLNVIITRAKYKVYVCSSVPEKAFMNYKDFLITEGSNNKRAVFYAYLAYSKAVSEGNNDSRIGILTALSENSTKSTSFNVGSFGELESPFEEEVYQRLVDEVGESKLIPQMKVSEFRIDIVYDPKIAGVPKIAIECDGAKYHSSREAYLHDRHRQKILESHGFVFHRIWSTNWWRNPQKETKRLIEFIRSVESRNDYNLADHSRTSFAFTDEFQMVENYVAQTTIIDTDNEIATIKSIEKKQETQAKLFKDEISLGSKVTVKYMNNGKDIKVHIVETANKNEISNGIQKISLKSPLATSILGHTVGDIVKVGNLDNFVEIIEVKN
;
A
#
# COMPACT_ATOMS: atom_id res chain seq x y z
N MET A 1 10.28 -20.50 -12.03
CA MET A 1 9.58 -19.20 -11.94
C MET A 1 10.14 -18.16 -12.91
N ASN A 2 11.43 -17.81 -12.84
CA ASN A 2 12.01 -16.75 -13.69
C ASN A 2 11.79 -16.97 -15.20
N GLY A 3 12.00 -18.18 -15.72
CA GLY A 3 11.72 -18.48 -17.12
C GLY A 3 10.23 -18.35 -17.52
N LEU A 4 9.30 -18.62 -16.60
CA LEU A 4 7.86 -18.39 -16.83
C LEU A 4 7.53 -16.90 -16.80
N LEU A 5 8.15 -16.13 -15.90
CA LEU A 5 7.97 -14.68 -15.84
C LEU A 5 8.50 -13.97 -17.08
N GLU A 6 9.65 -14.41 -17.60
CA GLU A 6 10.21 -13.90 -18.86
C GLU A 6 9.29 -14.22 -20.04
N LEU A 7 8.76 -15.44 -20.12
CA LEU A 7 7.77 -15.84 -21.11
C LEU A 7 6.50 -14.98 -21.03
N VAL A 8 5.98 -14.75 -19.82
CA VAL A 8 4.80 -13.90 -19.59
C VAL A 8 5.06 -12.45 -20.00
N GLN A 9 6.22 -11.90 -19.66
CA GLN A 9 6.60 -10.53 -20.01
C GLN A 9 6.77 -10.36 -21.52
N LYS A 10 7.54 -11.25 -22.16
CA LYS A 10 7.75 -11.24 -23.62
C LYS A 10 6.43 -11.44 -24.37
N GLY A 11 5.61 -12.37 -23.91
CA GLY A 11 4.29 -12.63 -24.47
C GLY A 11 3.35 -11.44 -24.36
N GLN A 12 3.29 -10.77 -23.20
CA GLN A 12 2.43 -9.59 -23.03
C GLN A 12 2.84 -8.44 -23.95
N ASN A 13 4.13 -8.15 -24.06
CA ASN A 13 4.63 -7.07 -24.93
C ASN A 13 4.29 -7.33 -26.40
N LEU A 14 4.55 -8.55 -26.89
CA LEU A 14 4.26 -8.92 -28.27
C LEU A 14 2.76 -8.97 -28.56
N TYR A 15 1.96 -9.52 -27.64
CA TYR A 15 0.51 -9.60 -27.81
C TYR A 15 -0.15 -8.23 -27.74
N SER A 16 0.28 -7.33 -26.85
CA SER A 16 -0.32 -5.99 -26.72
C SER A 16 -0.13 -5.17 -28.01
N ASN A 17 1.03 -5.31 -28.66
CA ASN A 17 1.27 -4.68 -29.96
C ASN A 17 0.39 -5.31 -31.07
N PHE A 18 0.22 -6.62 -31.05
CA PHE A 18 -0.59 -7.35 -32.03
C PHE A 18 -2.10 -7.19 -31.82
N GLN A 19 -2.58 -7.09 -30.58
CA GLN A 19 -3.99 -7.10 -30.20
C GLN A 19 -4.79 -6.00 -30.91
N THR A 20 -4.19 -4.82 -31.09
CA THR A 20 -4.80 -3.70 -31.83
C THR A 20 -5.14 -4.05 -33.28
N TYR A 21 -4.40 -5.01 -33.86
CA TYR A 21 -4.48 -5.42 -35.27
C TYR A 21 -5.04 -6.84 -35.47
N ASP A 22 -5.49 -7.51 -34.42
CA ASP A 22 -6.00 -8.90 -34.48
C ASP A 22 -7.16 -9.03 -35.48
N SER A 23 -8.05 -8.02 -35.53
CA SER A 23 -9.16 -7.95 -36.49
C SER A 23 -8.74 -7.71 -37.95
N THR A 24 -7.50 -7.26 -38.17
CA THR A 24 -6.93 -7.00 -39.51
C THR A 24 -5.99 -8.12 -39.97
N SER A 25 -5.86 -9.21 -39.19
CA SER A 25 -5.05 -10.37 -39.55
C SER A 25 -5.63 -11.10 -40.77
N PHE A 26 -4.85 -11.08 -41.86
CA PHE A 26 -5.19 -11.70 -43.15
C PHE A 26 -4.41 -13.00 -43.38
N LEU A 27 -3.19 -13.07 -42.85
CA LEU A 27 -2.24 -14.14 -43.11
C LEU A 27 -2.54 -15.40 -42.28
N ASN A 28 -2.16 -16.54 -42.83
CA ASN A 28 -2.16 -17.80 -42.11
C ASN A 28 -1.04 -17.81 -41.07
N SER A 29 -1.41 -17.56 -39.81
CA SER A 29 -0.50 -17.49 -38.67
C SER A 29 0.44 -18.69 -38.52
N LYS A 30 0.06 -19.89 -38.98
CA LYS A 30 0.91 -21.09 -38.92
C LYS A 30 2.13 -21.03 -39.85
N LYS A 31 2.09 -20.17 -40.87
CA LYS A 31 3.20 -19.98 -41.82
C LYS A 31 4.19 -18.89 -41.39
N LEU A 32 3.85 -18.11 -40.36
CA LEU A 32 4.71 -17.09 -39.79
C LEU A 32 5.70 -17.75 -38.82
N VAL A 33 6.67 -18.46 -39.38
CA VAL A 33 7.72 -19.21 -38.67
C VAL A 33 9.09 -18.93 -39.29
N GLY A 34 10.15 -19.02 -38.48
CA GLY A 34 11.54 -18.74 -38.89
C GLY A 34 12.10 -17.44 -38.31
N ASP A 35 13.36 -17.14 -38.61
CA ASP A 35 14.10 -16.01 -38.00
C ASP A 35 14.10 -14.73 -38.84
N ASN A 36 13.80 -14.83 -40.14
CA ASN A 36 13.89 -13.71 -41.07
C ASN A 36 12.51 -13.37 -41.68
N PRO A 37 11.86 -12.26 -41.27
CA PRO A 37 10.57 -11.85 -41.80
C PRO A 37 10.61 -11.56 -43.31
N TYR A 38 11.76 -11.08 -43.82
CA TYR A 38 11.93 -10.74 -45.24
C TYR A 38 11.77 -11.95 -46.16
N VAL A 39 12.21 -13.13 -45.73
CA VAL A 39 12.09 -14.36 -46.55
C VAL A 39 10.62 -14.76 -46.70
N ILE A 40 9.84 -14.62 -45.62
CA ILE A 40 8.40 -14.93 -45.65
C ILE A 40 7.64 -13.87 -46.45
N GLU A 41 7.96 -12.60 -46.25
CA GLU A 41 7.39 -11.50 -47.04
C GLU A 41 7.66 -11.65 -48.53
N GLN A 42 8.90 -11.96 -48.91
CA GLN A 42 9.26 -12.21 -50.29
C GLN A 42 8.50 -13.42 -50.86
N GLY A 43 8.40 -14.52 -50.11
CA GLY A 43 7.61 -15.68 -50.54
C GLY A 43 6.11 -15.37 -50.73
N ILE A 44 5.53 -14.51 -49.91
CA ILE A 44 4.16 -14.00 -50.09
C ILE A 44 4.08 -13.15 -51.37
N ASN A 45 5.00 -12.20 -51.55
CA ASN A 45 5.03 -11.34 -52.73
C ASN A 45 5.16 -12.13 -54.03
N ASP A 46 6.11 -13.06 -54.10
CA ASP A 46 6.34 -13.92 -55.26
C ASP A 46 5.09 -14.75 -55.61
N SER A 47 4.43 -15.33 -54.58
CA SER A 47 3.21 -16.13 -54.78
C SER A 47 2.04 -15.27 -55.28
N PHE A 48 1.85 -14.07 -54.72
CA PHE A 48 0.77 -13.16 -55.13
C PHE A 48 0.99 -12.56 -56.53
N GLU A 49 2.24 -12.28 -56.92
CA GLU A 49 2.55 -11.92 -58.31
C GLU A 49 2.20 -13.05 -59.28
N GLU A 50 2.43 -14.31 -58.89
CA GLU A 50 2.02 -15.47 -59.68
C GLU A 50 0.49 -15.58 -59.78
N TYR A 51 -0.24 -15.26 -58.70
CA TYR A 51 -1.71 -15.23 -58.72
C TYR A 51 -2.24 -14.17 -59.68
N GLU A 52 -1.69 -12.96 -59.65
CA GLU A 52 -2.07 -11.87 -60.56
C GLU A 52 -1.80 -12.25 -62.03
N LYS A 53 -0.65 -12.88 -62.32
CA LYS A 53 -0.32 -13.36 -63.68
C LYS A 53 -1.30 -14.43 -64.17
N LEU A 54 -1.62 -15.41 -63.31
CA LEU A 54 -2.58 -16.47 -63.65
C LEU A 54 -4.00 -15.93 -63.80
N LEU A 55 -4.42 -14.98 -62.94
CA LEU A 55 -5.72 -14.32 -63.03
C LEU A 55 -5.85 -13.53 -64.33
N GLN A 56 -4.81 -12.78 -64.72
CA GLN A 56 -4.78 -12.06 -65.99
C GLN A 56 -4.91 -13.00 -67.18
N LYS A 57 -4.22 -14.15 -67.14
CA LYS A 57 -4.35 -15.19 -68.17
C LYS A 57 -5.77 -15.76 -68.25
N VAL A 58 -6.43 -15.95 -67.10
CA VAL A 58 -7.83 -16.40 -67.04
C VAL A 58 -8.75 -15.37 -67.69
N TYR A 59 -8.57 -14.07 -67.43
CA TYR A 59 -9.34 -13.01 -68.08
C TYR A 59 -9.14 -12.96 -69.60
N GLU A 60 -7.90 -13.09 -70.06
CA GLU A 60 -7.61 -13.14 -71.50
C GLU A 60 -8.27 -14.33 -72.19
N LEU A 61 -8.27 -15.49 -71.54
CA LEU A 61 -8.90 -16.70 -72.07
C LEU A 61 -10.43 -16.62 -72.05
N GLU A 62 -11.03 -16.01 -71.01
CA GLU A 62 -12.48 -15.79 -70.93
C GLU A 62 -12.95 -14.86 -72.05
N SER A 63 -12.26 -13.73 -72.26
CA SER A 63 -12.60 -12.77 -73.31
C SER A 63 -12.47 -13.37 -74.72
N LYS A 64 -11.42 -14.18 -74.95
CA LYS A 64 -11.24 -14.94 -76.19
C LYS A 64 -12.37 -15.96 -76.37
N TYR A 65 -12.72 -16.70 -75.32
CA TYR A 65 -13.79 -17.70 -75.39
C TYR A 65 -15.16 -17.04 -75.62
N LYS A 66 -15.45 -15.90 -74.98
CA LYS A 66 -16.68 -15.13 -75.23
C LYS A 66 -16.82 -14.76 -76.70
N SER A 67 -15.74 -14.28 -77.30
CA SER A 67 -15.69 -13.94 -78.72
C SER A 67 -15.90 -15.16 -79.63
N GLU A 68 -15.27 -16.29 -79.29
CA GLU A 68 -15.39 -17.56 -80.02
C GLU A 68 -16.81 -18.15 -79.91
N TYR A 69 -17.41 -18.15 -78.72
CA TYR A 69 -18.77 -18.57 -78.47
C TYR A 69 -19.78 -17.76 -79.32
N PHE A 70 -19.60 -16.44 -79.39
CA PHE A 70 -20.44 -15.59 -80.25
C PHE A 70 -20.30 -15.93 -81.73
N GLN A 71 -19.10 -16.26 -82.20
CA GLN A 71 -18.89 -16.70 -83.58
C GLN A 71 -19.58 -18.03 -83.86
N LEU A 72 -19.46 -19.01 -82.96
CA LEU A 72 -20.10 -20.31 -83.09
C LEU A 72 -21.63 -20.21 -83.11
N ARG A 73 -22.24 -19.43 -82.19
CA ARG A 73 -23.69 -19.20 -82.17
C ARG A 73 -24.20 -18.49 -83.43
N LYS A 74 -23.45 -17.51 -83.95
CA LYS A 74 -23.79 -16.83 -85.21
C LYS A 74 -23.69 -17.76 -86.41
N ALA A 75 -22.67 -18.62 -86.47
CA ALA A 75 -22.52 -19.62 -87.52
C ALA A 75 -23.67 -20.63 -87.49
N GLU A 76 -24.03 -21.11 -86.29
CA GLU A 76 -25.16 -22.02 -86.09
C GLU A 76 -26.48 -21.41 -86.56
N LEU A 77 -26.82 -20.18 -86.16
CA LEU A 77 -28.03 -19.50 -86.62
C LEU A 77 -28.01 -19.30 -88.15
N SER A 78 -26.87 -18.90 -88.71
CA SER A 78 -26.72 -18.71 -90.16
C SER A 78 -26.97 -20.01 -90.93
N GLU A 79 -26.47 -21.14 -90.42
CA GLU A 79 -26.69 -22.46 -91.00
C GLU A 79 -28.16 -22.92 -90.86
N GLN A 80 -28.77 -22.70 -89.70
CA GLN A 80 -30.19 -22.96 -89.46
C GLN A 80 -31.08 -22.17 -90.44
N ILE A 81 -30.81 -20.88 -90.62
CA ILE A 81 -31.54 -20.03 -91.58
C ILE A 81 -31.32 -20.52 -93.00
N ARG A 82 -30.06 -20.76 -93.41
CA ARG A 82 -29.70 -21.23 -94.75
C ARG A 82 -30.39 -22.54 -95.13
N SER A 83 -30.42 -23.51 -94.21
CA SER A 83 -31.11 -24.79 -94.41
C SER A 83 -32.62 -24.61 -94.56
N GLY A 84 -33.23 -23.71 -93.76
CA GLY A 84 -34.64 -23.37 -93.88
C GLY A 84 -34.97 -22.68 -95.22
N LEU A 85 -34.15 -21.71 -95.64
CA LEU A 85 -34.30 -21.01 -96.92
C LEU A 85 -34.18 -21.97 -98.11
N HIS A 86 -33.27 -22.94 -98.07
CA HIS A 86 -33.15 -23.95 -99.12
C HIS A 86 -34.45 -24.79 -99.30
N ILE A 87 -35.13 -25.12 -98.20
CA ILE A 87 -36.44 -25.78 -98.25
C ILE A 87 -37.50 -24.81 -98.81
N GLN A 88 -37.49 -23.53 -98.40
CA GLN A 88 -38.39 -22.50 -98.95
C GLN A 88 -38.18 -22.29 -100.46
N ASP A 89 -36.94 -22.24 -100.95
CA ASP A 89 -36.60 -22.13 -102.37
C ASP A 89 -37.16 -23.30 -103.17
N SER A 90 -37.09 -24.50 -102.61
CA SER A 90 -37.68 -25.71 -103.20
C SER A 90 -39.21 -25.62 -103.29
N ILE A 91 -39.87 -25.03 -102.28
CA ILE A 91 -41.32 -24.77 -102.28
C ILE A 91 -41.66 -23.70 -103.34
N ASN A 92 -40.92 -22.61 -103.38
CA ASN A 92 -41.11 -21.49 -104.30
C ASN A 92 -40.88 -21.89 -105.76
N ALA A 93 -39.93 -22.78 -106.03
CA ALA A 93 -39.69 -23.31 -107.37
C ALA A 93 -40.91 -24.06 -107.92
N ILE A 94 -41.51 -24.95 -107.11
CA ILE A 94 -42.72 -25.68 -107.49
C ILE A 94 -43.92 -24.73 -107.62
N TYR A 95 -44.06 -23.77 -106.71
CA TYR A 95 -45.15 -22.78 -106.77
C TYR A 95 -45.06 -21.90 -108.03
N THR A 96 -43.85 -21.47 -108.41
CA THR A 96 -43.62 -20.61 -109.59
C THR A 96 -43.94 -21.35 -110.89
N GLU A 97 -43.62 -22.64 -110.98
CA GLU A 97 -43.94 -23.48 -112.14
C GLU A 97 -45.45 -23.58 -112.39
N HIS A 98 -46.27 -23.52 -111.33
CA HIS A 98 -47.74 -23.61 -111.42
C HIS A 98 -48.47 -22.27 -111.26
N LYS A 99 -47.77 -21.13 -111.25
CA LYS A 99 -48.36 -19.79 -111.01
C LYS A 99 -49.46 -19.41 -112.02
N ALA A 100 -49.37 -19.90 -113.26
CA ALA A 100 -50.38 -19.68 -114.30
C ALA A 100 -51.53 -20.71 -114.29
N ASN A 101 -51.47 -21.71 -113.41
CA ASN A 101 -52.44 -22.78 -113.32
C ASN A 101 -53.43 -22.53 -112.18
N SER A 102 -54.66 -22.12 -112.53
CA SER A 102 -55.72 -21.82 -111.57
C SER A 102 -56.09 -22.99 -110.66
N ASP A 103 -55.82 -24.22 -111.10
CA ASP A 103 -56.22 -25.43 -110.38
C ASP A 103 -55.22 -25.82 -109.26
N PHE A 104 -54.00 -25.27 -109.26
CA PHE A 104 -52.94 -25.68 -108.29
C PHE A 104 -53.19 -25.20 -106.86
N LEU A 105 -53.89 -24.08 -106.67
CA LEU A 105 -54.23 -23.54 -105.34
C LEU A 105 -55.66 -23.88 -104.90
N ASP A 106 -56.46 -24.51 -105.77
CA ASP A 106 -57.84 -24.92 -105.50
C ASP A 106 -57.87 -26.40 -105.09
N GLU A 107 -57.50 -26.65 -103.83
CA GLU A 107 -57.36 -28.00 -103.29
C GLU A 107 -58.69 -28.75 -103.19
N ASP A 108 -59.82 -28.05 -103.09
CA ASP A 108 -61.15 -28.65 -103.07
C ASP A 108 -61.49 -29.22 -104.46
N LYS A 109 -61.15 -28.48 -105.52
CA LYS A 109 -61.30 -28.92 -106.90
C LYS A 109 -60.36 -30.08 -107.24
N THR A 110 -59.08 -30.03 -106.84
CA THR A 110 -58.12 -31.10 -107.15
C THR A 110 -58.32 -32.37 -106.32
N ASN A 111 -58.91 -32.27 -105.13
CA ASN A 111 -59.25 -33.43 -104.31
C ASN A 111 -60.56 -34.12 -104.69
N GLY A 112 -61.43 -33.44 -105.45
CA GLY A 112 -62.68 -33.98 -105.96
C GLY A 112 -62.49 -35.22 -106.86
N PHE A 113 -63.43 -36.17 -106.77
CA PHE A 113 -63.39 -37.44 -107.50
C PHE A 113 -63.21 -37.27 -109.02
N LEU A 114 -63.89 -36.29 -109.61
CA LEU A 114 -63.82 -35.97 -111.04
C LEU A 114 -62.41 -35.53 -111.49
N TYR A 115 -61.73 -34.69 -110.69
CA TYR A 115 -60.41 -34.20 -111.04
C TYR A 115 -59.36 -35.32 -110.96
N LYS A 116 -59.42 -36.14 -109.91
CA LYS A 116 -58.57 -37.33 -109.74
C LYS A 116 -58.78 -38.36 -110.85
N ALA A 117 -60.01 -38.61 -111.30
CA ALA A 117 -60.27 -39.52 -112.44
C ALA A 117 -59.64 -39.01 -113.75
N ILE A 118 -59.70 -37.69 -114.03
CA ILE A 118 -59.12 -37.09 -115.24
C ILE A 118 -57.58 -37.15 -115.23
N THR A 119 -56.94 -37.16 -114.05
CA THR A 119 -55.47 -37.26 -113.95
C THR A 119 -54.88 -38.55 -114.53
N ILE A 120 -55.67 -39.62 -114.68
CA ILE A 120 -55.22 -40.88 -115.29
C ILE A 120 -54.88 -40.68 -116.78
N PHE A 121 -55.55 -39.74 -117.44
CA PHE A 121 -55.45 -39.50 -118.89
C PHE A 121 -54.76 -38.16 -119.26
N SER A 122 -54.46 -37.29 -118.28
CA SER A 122 -53.85 -35.98 -118.50
C SER A 122 -52.55 -35.83 -117.70
N GLN A 123 -51.42 -35.89 -118.41
CA GLN A 123 -50.08 -35.63 -117.84
C GLN A 123 -49.97 -34.29 -117.08
N PRO A 124 -50.46 -33.14 -117.60
CA PRO A 124 -50.37 -31.88 -116.86
C PRO A 124 -51.21 -31.87 -115.57
N LYS A 125 -52.42 -32.47 -115.56
CA LYS A 125 -53.23 -32.55 -114.32
C LYS A 125 -52.69 -33.56 -113.31
N LYS A 126 -52.06 -34.64 -113.77
CA LYS A 126 -51.34 -35.60 -112.91
C LYS A 126 -50.15 -34.93 -112.21
N LYS A 127 -49.40 -34.09 -112.94
CA LYS A 127 -48.28 -33.31 -112.41
C LYS A 127 -48.74 -32.34 -111.30
N VAL A 128 -49.87 -31.65 -111.47
CA VAL A 128 -50.47 -30.77 -110.44
C VAL A 128 -50.72 -31.50 -109.12
N VAL A 129 -51.34 -32.68 -109.14
CA VAL A 129 -51.64 -33.44 -107.91
C VAL A 129 -50.36 -33.99 -107.26
N GLN A 130 -49.37 -34.40 -108.05
CA GLN A 130 -48.07 -34.86 -107.55
C GLN A 130 -47.28 -33.71 -106.90
N ASP A 131 -47.25 -32.54 -107.53
CA ASP A 131 -46.54 -31.35 -107.04
C ASP A 131 -47.24 -30.73 -105.83
N GLN A 132 -48.58 -30.79 -105.73
CA GLN A 132 -49.33 -30.43 -104.51
C GLN A 132 -48.93 -31.32 -103.32
N LYS A 133 -48.79 -32.64 -103.53
CA LYS A 133 -48.35 -33.57 -102.48
C LYS A 133 -46.91 -33.27 -102.06
N ARG A 134 -46.02 -33.02 -103.03
CA ARG A 134 -44.61 -32.70 -102.78
C ARG A 134 -44.42 -31.37 -102.04
N ILE A 135 -45.20 -30.33 -102.38
CA ILE A 135 -45.18 -29.06 -101.63
C ILE A 135 -45.64 -29.27 -100.18
N LYS A 136 -46.66 -30.09 -99.91
CA LYS A 136 -47.09 -30.40 -98.54
C LYS A 136 -46.02 -31.12 -97.72
N GLU A 137 -45.30 -32.06 -98.34
CA GLU A 137 -44.17 -32.74 -97.73
C GLU A 137 -43.01 -31.75 -97.43
N LEU A 138 -42.73 -30.81 -98.33
CA LEU A 138 -41.72 -29.76 -98.10
C LEU A 138 -42.12 -28.80 -96.97
N PHE A 139 -43.40 -28.43 -96.86
CA PHE A 139 -43.90 -27.64 -95.72
C PHE A 139 -43.76 -28.38 -94.39
N ALA A 140 -44.08 -29.67 -94.35
CA ALA A 140 -43.87 -30.49 -93.15
C ALA A 140 -42.38 -30.60 -92.79
N ASN A 141 -41.48 -30.73 -93.77
CA ASN A 141 -40.03 -30.73 -93.54
C ASN A 141 -39.53 -29.38 -93.03
N LEU A 142 -40.08 -28.27 -93.53
CA LEU A 142 -39.75 -26.91 -93.06
C LEU A 142 -40.21 -26.70 -91.60
N GLU A 143 -41.40 -27.19 -91.25
CA GLU A 143 -41.93 -27.17 -89.89
C GLU A 143 -41.05 -27.97 -88.92
N ILE A 144 -40.68 -29.20 -89.32
CA ILE A 144 -39.78 -30.06 -88.55
C ILE A 144 -38.40 -29.39 -88.40
N HIS A 145 -37.88 -28.72 -89.43
CA HIS A 145 -36.63 -27.99 -89.36
C HIS A 145 -36.67 -26.85 -88.34
N TYR A 146 -37.64 -25.94 -88.44
CA TYR A 146 -37.76 -24.81 -87.49
C TYR A 146 -38.02 -25.26 -86.05
N SER A 147 -38.79 -26.33 -85.84
CA SER A 147 -39.01 -26.89 -84.50
C SER A 147 -37.71 -27.40 -83.82
N LYS A 148 -36.71 -27.77 -84.61
CA LYS A 148 -35.39 -28.24 -84.13
C LYS A 148 -34.39 -27.09 -83.92
N CYS A 149 -34.56 -25.96 -84.60
CA CYS A 149 -33.71 -24.79 -84.44
C CYS A 149 -33.92 -24.19 -83.04
N ALA A 150 -32.84 -23.92 -82.28
CA ALA A 150 -32.95 -23.33 -80.95
C ALA A 150 -33.68 -21.98 -80.94
N ASP A 151 -33.51 -21.21 -82.02
CA ASP A 151 -33.88 -19.79 -82.11
C ASP A 151 -35.15 -19.51 -82.92
N LEU A 152 -35.76 -20.53 -83.55
CA LEU A 152 -36.89 -20.39 -84.49
C LEU A 152 -38.09 -21.31 -84.18
N LYS A 153 -38.21 -21.81 -82.94
CA LYS A 153 -39.12 -22.91 -82.56
C LYS A 153 -40.63 -22.64 -82.68
N ASP A 154 -41.03 -21.37 -82.75
CA ASP A 154 -42.43 -20.96 -82.61
C ASP A 154 -43.17 -20.75 -83.94
N PHE A 155 -43.01 -21.68 -84.90
CA PHE A 155 -43.65 -21.55 -86.21
C PHE A 155 -44.38 -22.83 -86.64
N GLN A 156 -45.68 -22.74 -86.92
CA GLN A 156 -46.54 -23.87 -87.33
C GLN A 156 -47.24 -23.62 -88.67
N PHE A 157 -47.24 -24.62 -89.54
CA PHE A 157 -47.92 -24.57 -90.84
C PHE A 157 -49.34 -25.19 -90.76
N SER A 158 -50.23 -24.80 -91.68
CA SER A 158 -51.61 -25.30 -91.79
C SER A 158 -51.72 -26.47 -92.78
N GLN A 159 -52.93 -27.03 -92.97
CA GLN A 159 -53.17 -28.08 -93.98
C GLN A 159 -53.34 -27.56 -95.42
N SER A 160 -53.56 -26.25 -95.60
CA SER A 160 -53.79 -25.67 -96.92
C SER A 160 -52.51 -25.04 -97.49
N ILE A 161 -52.22 -25.35 -98.75
CA ILE A 161 -51.08 -24.80 -99.50
C ILE A 161 -51.17 -23.27 -99.57
N LYS A 162 -52.37 -22.73 -99.80
CA LYS A 162 -52.60 -21.28 -99.92
C LYS A 162 -52.31 -20.54 -98.61
N SER A 163 -52.75 -21.09 -97.48
CA SER A 163 -52.48 -20.50 -96.16
C SER A 163 -50.99 -20.64 -95.79
N ASN A 164 -50.34 -21.75 -96.15
CA ASN A 164 -48.93 -21.97 -95.88
C ASN A 164 -48.00 -21.04 -96.66
N LEU A 165 -48.37 -20.68 -97.90
CA LEU A 165 -47.62 -19.70 -98.68
C LEU A 165 -47.65 -18.30 -98.04
N MET A 166 -48.77 -17.88 -97.45
CA MET A 166 -48.83 -16.61 -96.68
C MET A 166 -47.99 -16.68 -95.41
N LYS A 167 -47.97 -17.85 -94.75
CA LYS A 167 -47.15 -18.10 -93.56
C LYS A 167 -45.64 -18.06 -93.86
N ILE A 168 -45.18 -18.36 -95.07
CA ILE A 168 -43.74 -18.18 -95.42
C ILE A 168 -43.29 -16.74 -95.21
N GLU A 169 -44.13 -15.76 -95.55
CA GLU A 169 -43.80 -14.34 -95.38
C GLU A 169 -43.72 -13.93 -93.90
N GLU A 170 -44.56 -14.53 -93.05
CA GLU A 170 -44.49 -14.38 -91.59
C GLU A 170 -43.21 -15.04 -91.00
N ALA A 171 -42.83 -16.22 -91.50
CA ALA A 171 -41.60 -16.89 -91.10
C ALA A 171 -40.34 -16.06 -91.44
N ASN A 172 -40.32 -15.41 -92.61
CA ASN A 172 -39.20 -14.54 -93.00
C ASN A 172 -39.10 -13.29 -92.12
N LYS A 173 -40.23 -12.68 -91.73
CA LYS A 173 -40.24 -11.58 -90.75
C LYS A 173 -39.72 -12.02 -89.38
N LEU A 174 -40.03 -13.24 -88.95
CA LEU A 174 -39.51 -13.80 -87.72
C LEU A 174 -37.99 -14.01 -87.81
N ILE A 175 -37.48 -14.53 -88.94
CA ILE A 175 -36.04 -14.69 -89.19
C ILE A 175 -35.32 -13.32 -89.13
N ASP A 176 -35.88 -12.29 -89.77
CA ASP A 176 -35.29 -10.94 -89.78
C ASP A 176 -35.23 -10.35 -88.36
N LYS A 177 -36.31 -10.48 -87.59
CA LYS A 177 -36.36 -10.02 -86.20
C LYS A 177 -35.39 -10.79 -85.30
N THR A 178 -35.37 -12.12 -85.41
CA THR A 178 -34.42 -12.95 -84.65
C THR A 178 -32.99 -12.58 -85.00
N SER A 179 -32.70 -12.27 -86.27
CA SER A 179 -31.36 -11.86 -86.72
C SER A 179 -30.96 -10.47 -86.21
N SER A 180 -31.89 -9.50 -86.13
CA SER A 180 -31.60 -8.15 -85.61
C SER A 180 -31.30 -8.16 -84.12
N ASP A 181 -32.02 -8.99 -83.36
CA ASP A 181 -31.94 -9.02 -81.90
C ASP A 181 -30.90 -10.04 -81.39
N PHE A 182 -30.30 -10.83 -82.28
CA PHE A 182 -29.47 -11.98 -81.92
C PHE A 182 -28.24 -11.61 -81.10
N GLN A 183 -27.60 -10.47 -81.37
CA GLN A 183 -26.41 -10.05 -80.63
C GLN A 183 -26.70 -9.83 -79.14
N SER A 184 -27.81 -9.16 -78.81
CA SER A 184 -28.20 -8.94 -77.42
C SER A 184 -28.64 -10.26 -76.76
N LYS A 185 -29.26 -11.16 -77.54
CA LYS A 185 -29.65 -12.49 -77.05
C LYS A 185 -28.42 -13.31 -76.64
N ILE A 186 -27.42 -13.43 -77.50
CA ILE A 186 -26.21 -14.25 -77.20
C ILE A 186 -25.38 -13.65 -76.06
N GLU A 187 -25.39 -12.33 -75.87
CA GLU A 187 -24.75 -11.68 -74.71
C GLU A 187 -25.43 -12.09 -73.40
N ASN A 188 -26.76 -12.04 -73.35
CA ASN A 188 -27.53 -12.50 -72.19
C ASN A 188 -27.38 -14.01 -71.96
N GLU A 189 -27.37 -14.81 -73.04
CA GLU A 189 -27.10 -16.26 -72.97
C GLU A 189 -25.73 -16.51 -72.32
N TYR A 190 -24.66 -15.87 -72.83
CA TYR A 190 -23.32 -16.06 -72.30
C TYR A 190 -23.18 -15.60 -70.84
N ASP A 191 -23.76 -14.46 -70.48
CA ASP A 191 -23.66 -13.94 -69.11
C ASP A 191 -24.38 -14.85 -68.08
N SER A 192 -25.32 -15.69 -68.54
CA SER A 192 -26.01 -16.71 -67.74
C SER A 192 -25.27 -18.05 -67.66
N ILE A 193 -24.23 -18.25 -68.48
CA ILE A 193 -23.42 -19.47 -68.49
C ILE A 193 -22.35 -19.38 -67.39
N ASP A 194 -22.21 -20.47 -66.63
CA ASP A 194 -21.01 -20.70 -65.86
C ASP A 194 -19.96 -21.42 -66.73
N VAL A 195 -18.95 -20.67 -67.16
CA VAL A 195 -17.90 -21.19 -68.05
C VAL A 195 -17.09 -22.34 -67.45
N LEU A 196 -17.06 -22.50 -66.12
CA LEU A 196 -16.37 -23.64 -65.49
C LEU A 196 -17.20 -24.93 -65.58
N GLU A 197 -18.52 -24.84 -65.47
CA GLU A 197 -19.43 -25.98 -65.50
C GLU A 197 -20.05 -26.25 -66.89
N PHE A 198 -19.85 -25.34 -67.85
CA PHE A 198 -20.42 -25.43 -69.18
C PHE A 198 -19.95 -26.68 -69.96
N SER A 199 -20.91 -27.52 -70.37
CA SER A 199 -20.64 -28.88 -70.88
C SER A 199 -21.29 -29.22 -72.23
N THR A 200 -21.93 -28.25 -72.89
CA THR A 200 -22.56 -28.46 -74.20
C THR A 200 -21.51 -28.84 -75.25
N PRO A 201 -21.63 -30.00 -75.93
CA PRO A 201 -20.58 -30.55 -76.81
C PRO A 201 -20.14 -29.62 -77.94
N ASP A 202 -21.08 -28.96 -78.62
CA ASP A 202 -20.82 -28.14 -79.81
C ASP A 202 -20.02 -26.86 -79.52
N TYR A 203 -19.87 -26.51 -78.24
CA TYR A 203 -19.14 -25.31 -77.79
C TYR A 203 -17.93 -25.65 -76.90
N GLN A 204 -17.50 -26.93 -76.86
CA GLN A 204 -16.27 -27.34 -76.18
C GLN A 204 -15.05 -27.06 -77.08
N THR A 205 -14.51 -25.86 -76.99
CA THR A 205 -13.31 -25.46 -77.74
C THR A 205 -12.03 -25.65 -76.93
N ASP A 206 -10.88 -25.67 -77.62
CA ASP A 206 -9.57 -25.72 -76.97
C ASP A 206 -9.33 -24.51 -76.04
N ILE A 207 -9.95 -23.35 -76.36
CA ILE A 207 -9.89 -22.14 -75.52
C ILE A 207 -10.66 -22.36 -74.22
N LEU A 208 -11.88 -22.93 -74.27
CA LEU A 208 -12.65 -23.26 -73.06
C LEU A 208 -11.88 -24.24 -72.16
N LYS A 209 -11.27 -25.27 -72.76
CA LYS A 209 -10.45 -26.24 -72.03
C LYS A 209 -9.27 -25.55 -71.33
N SER A 210 -8.55 -24.70 -72.07
CA SER A 210 -7.42 -23.93 -71.53
C SER A 210 -7.82 -22.95 -70.42
N LEU A 211 -9.02 -22.36 -70.52
CA LEU A 211 -9.61 -21.50 -69.50
C LEU A 211 -9.86 -22.29 -68.21
N LYS A 212 -10.54 -23.45 -68.30
CA LYS A 212 -10.81 -24.34 -67.16
C LYS A 212 -9.54 -24.82 -66.48
N GLU A 213 -8.55 -25.24 -67.26
CA GLU A 213 -7.23 -25.66 -66.76
C GLU A 213 -6.50 -24.51 -66.04
N SER A 214 -6.49 -23.30 -66.63
CA SER A 214 -5.83 -22.14 -66.01
C SER A 214 -6.51 -21.69 -64.71
N ALA A 215 -7.84 -21.71 -64.67
CA ALA A 215 -8.61 -21.41 -63.46
C ALA A 215 -8.39 -22.48 -62.36
N SER A 216 -8.36 -23.76 -62.73
CA SER A 216 -8.05 -24.86 -61.81
C SER A 216 -6.63 -24.74 -61.24
N LEU A 217 -5.65 -24.43 -62.09
CA LEU A 217 -4.27 -24.22 -61.66
C LEU A 217 -4.16 -23.09 -60.65
N LEU A 218 -4.82 -21.95 -60.90
CA LEU A 218 -4.87 -20.83 -59.96
C LEU A 218 -5.51 -21.22 -58.61
N LYS A 219 -6.65 -21.94 -58.65
CA LYS A 219 -7.34 -22.42 -57.45
C LYS A 219 -6.47 -23.39 -56.64
N GLU A 220 -5.79 -24.33 -57.30
CA GLU A 220 -4.88 -25.28 -56.65
C GLU A 220 -3.64 -24.59 -56.09
N LYS A 221 -3.09 -23.60 -56.80
CA LYS A 221 -1.92 -22.85 -56.39
C LYS A 221 -2.19 -22.05 -55.11
N ILE A 222 -3.27 -21.27 -55.06
CA ILE A 222 -3.69 -20.53 -53.85
C ILE A 222 -3.93 -21.50 -52.68
N LYS A 223 -4.56 -22.64 -52.95
CA LYS A 223 -4.80 -23.68 -51.93
C LYS A 223 -3.49 -24.29 -51.40
N THR A 224 -2.54 -24.58 -52.27
CA THR A 224 -1.24 -25.19 -51.91
C THR A 224 -0.37 -24.21 -51.12
N ASP A 225 -0.31 -22.98 -51.61
CA ASP A 225 0.46 -21.92 -50.99
C ASP A 225 -0.14 -21.45 -49.67
N SER A 226 -1.46 -21.57 -49.44
CA SER A 226 -2.10 -21.44 -48.11
C SER A 226 -1.63 -20.23 -47.26
N TRP A 227 -1.36 -19.09 -47.91
CA TRP A 227 -0.82 -17.89 -47.25
C TRP A 227 -1.85 -17.12 -46.42
N THR A 228 -3.14 -17.33 -46.68
CA THR A 228 -4.23 -16.52 -46.09
C THR A 228 -5.20 -17.40 -45.30
N ASN A 229 -5.98 -16.78 -44.41
CA ASN A 229 -7.05 -17.47 -43.69
C ASN A 229 -8.32 -17.68 -44.56
N HIS A 230 -8.41 -16.97 -45.69
CA HIS A 230 -9.52 -17.08 -46.63
C HIS A 230 -9.41 -18.33 -47.51
N LYS A 231 -10.46 -19.15 -47.50
CA LYS A 231 -10.59 -20.30 -48.40
C LYS A 231 -11.50 -19.92 -49.56
N ILE A 232 -11.05 -20.18 -50.77
CA ILE A 232 -11.86 -20.07 -51.98
C ILE A 232 -12.95 -21.14 -51.94
N ALA A 233 -14.20 -20.73 -51.85
CA ALA A 233 -15.36 -21.60 -51.66
C ALA A 233 -16.23 -21.67 -52.91
N SER A 234 -16.24 -20.63 -53.74
CA SER A 234 -17.04 -20.60 -54.95
C SER A 234 -16.60 -21.66 -55.96
N ASN A 235 -17.59 -22.37 -56.51
CA ASN A 235 -17.43 -23.21 -57.68
C ASN A 235 -17.84 -22.48 -58.97
N GLU A 236 -18.65 -21.43 -58.84
CA GLU A 236 -19.02 -20.57 -59.96
C GLU A 236 -17.86 -19.69 -60.40
N PHE A 237 -17.65 -19.53 -61.71
CA PHE A 237 -16.56 -18.72 -62.27
C PHE A 237 -16.55 -17.29 -61.72
N LYS A 238 -17.67 -16.57 -61.79
CA LYS A 238 -17.77 -15.17 -61.34
C LYS A 238 -17.50 -15.03 -59.84
N GLY A 239 -18.01 -15.96 -59.03
CA GLY A 239 -17.75 -15.99 -57.59
C GLY A 239 -16.30 -16.32 -57.27
N PHE A 240 -15.69 -17.27 -58.00
CA PHE A 240 -14.29 -17.65 -57.86
C PHE A 240 -13.36 -16.46 -58.14
N ILE A 241 -13.56 -15.78 -59.26
CA ILE A 241 -12.78 -14.60 -59.64
C ILE A 241 -12.88 -13.51 -58.58
N LYS A 242 -14.10 -13.20 -58.12
CA LYS A 242 -14.33 -12.19 -57.08
C LYS A 242 -13.63 -12.53 -55.77
N GLU A 243 -13.60 -13.80 -55.37
CA GLU A 243 -12.88 -14.26 -54.17
C GLU A 243 -11.36 -14.10 -54.32
N VAL A 244 -10.81 -14.42 -55.50
CA VAL A 244 -9.37 -14.24 -55.79
C VAL A 244 -8.98 -12.76 -55.80
N GLU A 245 -9.75 -11.91 -56.47
CA GLU A 245 -9.53 -10.46 -56.50
C GLU A 245 -9.58 -9.86 -55.10
N LYS A 246 -10.54 -10.30 -54.29
CA LYS A 246 -10.65 -9.89 -52.89
C LYS A 246 -9.39 -10.23 -52.10
N ILE A 247 -8.88 -11.46 -52.23
CA ILE A 247 -7.65 -11.89 -51.55
C ILE A 247 -6.44 -11.04 -51.98
N ILE A 248 -6.30 -10.75 -53.28
CA ILE A 248 -5.21 -9.90 -53.81
C ILE A 248 -5.34 -8.46 -53.28
N GLN A 249 -6.55 -7.92 -53.22
CA GLN A 249 -6.83 -6.58 -52.70
C GLN A 249 -6.53 -6.48 -51.20
N GLU A 250 -6.99 -7.45 -50.40
CA GLU A 250 -6.72 -7.51 -48.96
C GLU A 250 -5.20 -7.59 -48.68
N LYS A 251 -4.44 -8.34 -49.48
CA LYS A 251 -2.97 -8.35 -49.39
C LYS A 251 -2.38 -6.96 -49.61
N LYS A 252 -2.85 -6.21 -50.62
CA LYS A 252 -2.37 -4.84 -50.89
C LYS A 252 -2.68 -3.90 -49.73
N GLU A 253 -3.90 -3.96 -49.21
CA GLU A 253 -4.32 -3.15 -48.05
C GLU A 253 -3.52 -3.46 -46.79
N TYR A 254 -3.24 -4.75 -46.54
CA TYR A 254 -2.48 -5.22 -45.39
C TYR A 254 -1.02 -4.72 -45.42
N PHE A 255 -0.31 -4.84 -46.55
CA PHE A 255 1.10 -4.42 -46.66
C PHE A 255 1.29 -2.91 -46.87
N ASN A 256 0.30 -2.21 -47.42
CA ASN A 256 0.36 -0.75 -47.60
C ASN A 256 -0.05 0.04 -46.35
N ASN A 257 -0.37 -0.64 -45.24
CA ASN A 257 -0.77 0.02 -44.01
C ASN A 257 0.41 0.78 -43.37
N GLU A 258 0.19 2.03 -42.96
CA GLU A 258 1.23 2.89 -42.36
C GLU A 258 1.85 2.31 -41.08
N ASN A 259 1.15 1.41 -40.38
CA ASN A 259 1.56 0.89 -39.07
C ASN A 259 2.40 -0.40 -39.12
N ASP A 260 2.86 -0.85 -40.30
CA ASP A 260 3.64 -2.11 -40.48
C ASP A 260 3.04 -3.30 -39.70
N ILE A 261 1.83 -3.68 -40.11
CA ILE A 261 1.06 -4.76 -39.49
C ILE A 261 1.82 -6.08 -39.60
N PHE A 262 2.50 -6.32 -40.73
CA PHE A 262 3.24 -7.54 -41.01
C PHE A 262 4.33 -7.82 -39.97
N THR A 263 5.20 -6.85 -39.68
CA THR A 263 6.28 -7.05 -38.72
C THR A 263 5.75 -7.34 -37.31
N THR A 264 4.66 -6.67 -36.93
CA THR A 264 4.02 -6.85 -35.63
C THR A 264 3.41 -8.25 -35.50
N GLU A 265 2.65 -8.68 -36.51
CA GLU A 265 2.03 -10.00 -36.57
C GLU A 265 3.07 -11.12 -36.66
N PHE A 266 4.11 -10.96 -37.47
CA PHE A 266 5.22 -11.90 -37.59
C PHE A 266 5.91 -12.13 -36.25
N LYS A 267 6.28 -11.06 -35.52
CA LYS A 267 6.95 -11.19 -34.21
C LYS A 267 6.09 -11.94 -33.19
N TRP A 268 4.78 -11.68 -33.17
CA TRP A 268 3.86 -12.38 -32.29
C TRP A 268 3.78 -13.87 -32.62
N PHE A 269 3.55 -14.23 -33.89
CA PHE A 269 3.39 -15.63 -34.27
C PHE A 269 4.71 -16.41 -34.31
N GLN A 270 5.85 -15.76 -34.59
CA GLN A 270 7.17 -16.35 -34.40
C GLN A 270 7.37 -16.79 -32.95
N PHE A 271 7.03 -15.91 -31.99
CA PHE A 271 7.06 -16.23 -30.57
C PHE A 271 6.06 -17.34 -30.23
N TYR A 272 4.77 -17.15 -30.53
CA TYR A 272 3.69 -18.06 -30.15
C TYR A 272 3.86 -19.46 -30.75
N ASN A 273 4.23 -19.57 -32.03
CA ASN A 273 4.39 -20.86 -32.71
C ASN A 273 5.59 -21.64 -32.15
N GLY A 274 6.65 -20.95 -31.73
CA GLY A 274 7.85 -21.53 -31.12
C GLY A 274 7.69 -22.01 -29.67
N LEU A 275 6.56 -21.73 -29.02
CA LEU A 275 6.27 -22.19 -27.65
C LEU A 275 5.93 -23.69 -27.58
N SER A 276 6.28 -24.32 -26.46
CA SER A 276 5.79 -25.67 -26.11
C SER A 276 4.26 -25.68 -25.89
N ASN A 277 3.65 -26.87 -25.83
CA ASN A 277 2.21 -26.99 -25.64
C ASN A 277 1.76 -26.41 -24.28
N GLU A 278 2.54 -26.63 -23.23
CA GLU A 278 2.27 -26.11 -21.88
C GLU A 278 2.36 -24.58 -21.85
N ALA A 279 3.38 -24.02 -22.52
CA ALA A 279 3.56 -22.59 -22.66
C ALA A 279 2.41 -21.93 -23.44
N LYS A 280 1.89 -22.60 -24.49
CA LYS A 280 0.73 -22.11 -25.25
C LYS A 280 -0.54 -22.06 -24.40
N LEU A 281 -0.79 -23.07 -23.56
CA LEU A 281 -1.92 -23.06 -22.63
C LEU A 281 -1.85 -21.86 -21.69
N LEU A 282 -0.69 -21.62 -21.08
CA LEU A 282 -0.47 -20.46 -20.21
C LEU A 282 -0.73 -19.13 -20.92
N VAL A 283 -0.16 -18.95 -22.12
CA VAL A 283 -0.34 -17.72 -22.90
C VAL A 283 -1.81 -17.51 -23.29
N ASN A 284 -2.52 -18.57 -23.66
CA ASN A 284 -3.94 -18.48 -24.04
C ASN A 284 -4.84 -18.08 -22.87
N GLU A 285 -4.58 -18.56 -21.65
CA GLU A 285 -5.30 -18.12 -20.44
C GLU A 285 -5.04 -16.65 -20.06
N LEU A 286 -3.85 -16.14 -20.43
CA LEU A 286 -3.45 -14.77 -20.16
C LEU A 286 -3.95 -13.78 -21.22
N LYS A 287 -4.25 -14.22 -22.44
CA LYS A 287 -4.87 -13.38 -23.48
C LYS A 287 -6.16 -12.74 -22.95
N GLY A 288 -6.35 -11.46 -23.26
CA GLY A 288 -7.49 -10.67 -22.78
C GLY A 288 -7.36 -10.18 -21.34
N LYS A 289 -6.30 -10.52 -20.59
CA LYS A 289 -5.99 -9.89 -19.29
C LYS A 289 -5.18 -8.61 -19.50
N SER A 290 -5.44 -7.58 -18.69
CA SER A 290 -4.76 -6.27 -18.77
C SER A 290 -3.31 -6.31 -18.27
N ASN A 291 -3.00 -7.14 -17.27
CA ASN A 291 -1.65 -7.32 -16.75
C ASN A 291 -1.37 -8.81 -16.56
N TRP A 292 -0.65 -9.41 -17.51
CA TRP A 292 -0.39 -10.85 -17.54
C TRP A 292 0.47 -11.26 -16.36
N ARG A 293 1.52 -10.48 -16.04
CA ARG A 293 2.42 -10.77 -14.91
C ARG A 293 1.67 -10.83 -13.59
N LYS A 294 0.82 -9.84 -13.30
CA LYS A 294 0.02 -9.79 -12.07
C LYS A 294 -0.98 -10.95 -12.03
N SER A 295 -1.67 -11.21 -13.13
CA SER A 295 -2.66 -12.30 -13.23
C SER A 295 -2.01 -13.67 -13.01
N PHE A 296 -0.87 -13.90 -13.65
CA PHE A 296 -0.08 -15.11 -13.47
C PHE A 296 0.42 -15.26 -12.04
N LEU A 297 1.01 -14.22 -11.45
CA LEU A 297 1.56 -14.27 -10.10
C LEU A 297 0.49 -14.57 -9.04
N ILE A 298 -0.69 -13.94 -9.13
CA ILE A 298 -1.78 -14.18 -8.18
C ILE A 298 -2.25 -15.63 -8.26
N HIS A 299 -2.51 -16.12 -9.48
CA HIS A 299 -3.00 -17.49 -9.65
C HIS A 299 -1.93 -18.53 -9.30
N TYR A 300 -0.70 -18.33 -9.76
CA TYR A 300 0.44 -19.20 -9.46
C TYR A 300 0.69 -19.28 -7.96
N LEU A 301 0.73 -18.12 -7.28
CA LEU A 301 0.94 -18.07 -5.83
C LEU A 301 -0.19 -18.78 -5.09
N ASN A 302 -1.45 -18.51 -5.43
CA ASN A 302 -2.58 -19.17 -4.79
C ASN A 302 -2.52 -20.69 -4.99
N SER A 303 -2.31 -21.15 -6.22
CA SER A 303 -2.19 -22.59 -6.52
C SER A 303 -0.99 -23.23 -5.83
N MET A 304 0.16 -22.53 -5.75
CA MET A 304 1.32 -23.00 -5.01
C MET A 304 0.99 -23.13 -3.51
N LEU A 305 0.39 -22.10 -2.91
CA LEU A 305 0.01 -22.10 -1.50
C LEU A 305 -0.98 -23.22 -1.20
N VAL A 306 -2.04 -23.37 -2.00
CA VAL A 306 -3.05 -24.43 -1.83
C VAL A 306 -2.42 -25.83 -1.93
N ASN A 307 -1.52 -26.05 -2.89
CA ASN A 307 -0.87 -27.35 -3.08
C ASN A 307 0.26 -27.64 -2.07
N SER A 308 0.81 -26.60 -1.44
CA SER A 308 1.91 -26.73 -0.47
C SER A 308 1.46 -26.54 0.99
N ALA A 309 0.20 -26.16 1.23
CA ALA A 309 -0.32 -25.96 2.57
C ALA A 309 -0.50 -27.30 3.29
N ASN A 310 0.29 -27.51 4.35
CA ASN A 310 -0.05 -28.45 5.40
C ASN A 310 -0.77 -27.69 6.52
N VAL A 311 -1.95 -28.17 6.91
CA VAL A 311 -2.79 -27.55 7.95
C VAL A 311 -2.68 -28.29 9.29
N ASP A 312 -1.89 -29.37 9.33
CA ASP A 312 -1.67 -30.14 10.54
C ASP A 312 -0.85 -29.34 11.56
N LEU A 313 -1.31 -29.37 12.81
CA LEU A 313 -0.57 -28.78 13.92
C LEU A 313 0.64 -29.66 14.27
N PRO A 314 1.76 -29.08 14.71
CA PRO A 314 2.87 -29.87 15.23
C PRO A 314 2.43 -30.76 16.39
N THR A 315 2.89 -32.01 16.39
CA THR A 315 2.52 -33.07 17.35
C THR A 315 3.71 -33.56 18.19
N ASN A 316 4.92 -33.07 17.88
CA ASN A 316 6.15 -33.42 18.58
C ASN A 316 7.20 -32.30 18.44
N ASP A 317 8.29 -32.41 19.20
CA ASP A 317 9.35 -31.40 19.22
C ASP A 317 10.11 -31.29 17.90
N SER A 318 10.25 -32.38 17.15
CA SER A 318 10.95 -32.36 15.86
C SER A 318 10.21 -31.50 14.83
N GLU A 319 8.88 -31.59 14.79
CA GLU A 319 8.03 -30.74 13.94
C GLU A 319 8.11 -29.26 14.33
N HIS A 320 8.21 -28.94 15.64
CA HIS A 320 8.44 -27.56 16.09
C HIS A 320 9.83 -27.02 15.69
N ILE A 321 10.87 -27.85 15.80
CA ILE A 321 12.22 -27.49 15.37
C ILE A 321 12.25 -27.25 13.86
N GLU A 322 11.61 -28.12 13.08
CA GLU A 322 11.47 -27.99 11.64
C GLU A 322 10.70 -26.72 11.26
N LEU A 323 9.59 -26.42 11.96
CA LEU A 323 8.83 -25.19 11.76
C LEU A 323 9.68 -23.95 12.02
N ASN A 324 10.45 -23.92 13.12
CA ASN A 324 11.35 -22.81 13.42
C ASN A 324 12.46 -22.67 12.36
N SER A 325 13.06 -23.78 11.94
CA SER A 325 14.07 -23.79 10.87
C SER A 325 13.49 -23.25 9.56
N THR A 326 12.28 -23.68 9.20
CA THR A 326 11.56 -23.27 8.01
C THR A 326 11.21 -21.79 8.05
N LEU A 327 10.71 -21.27 9.17
CA LEU A 327 10.39 -19.85 9.32
C LEU A 327 11.64 -18.97 9.24
N ASN A 328 12.75 -19.39 9.87
CA ASN A 328 14.04 -18.69 9.74
C ASN A 328 14.61 -18.79 8.32
N GLY A 329 14.36 -19.90 7.62
CA GLY A 329 14.67 -20.06 6.20
C GLY A 329 13.87 -19.09 5.34
N LEU A 330 12.57 -18.99 5.58
CA LEU A 330 11.65 -18.09 4.90
C LEU A 330 12.05 -16.63 5.10
N GLU A 331 12.37 -16.21 6.33
CA GLU A 331 12.82 -14.85 6.63
C GLU A 331 14.07 -14.48 5.80
N ARG A 332 15.04 -15.40 5.72
CA ARG A 332 16.26 -15.19 4.92
C ARG A 332 15.96 -15.07 3.43
N GLU A 333 15.14 -15.96 2.88
CA GLU A 333 14.77 -15.92 1.46
C GLU A 333 13.89 -14.70 1.14
N GLN A 334 13.01 -14.26 2.04
CA GLN A 334 12.24 -13.03 1.90
C GLN A 334 13.16 -11.82 1.82
N LEU A 335 14.13 -11.69 2.74
CA LEU A 335 15.10 -10.59 2.73
C LEU A 335 15.93 -10.59 1.43
N LYS A 336 16.35 -11.76 0.97
CA LYS A 336 17.07 -11.92 -0.30
C LYS A 336 16.21 -11.47 -1.49
N TYR A 337 14.97 -11.96 -1.59
CA TYR A 337 14.04 -11.58 -2.64
C TYR A 337 13.77 -10.07 -2.65
N ILE A 338 13.50 -9.46 -1.49
CA ILE A 338 13.24 -8.02 -1.37
C ILE A 338 14.43 -7.22 -1.90
N ARG A 339 15.66 -7.60 -1.53
CA ARG A 339 16.89 -6.95 -2.02
C ARG A 339 17.04 -7.08 -3.53
N GLU A 340 16.92 -8.29 -4.06
CA GLU A 340 17.06 -8.55 -5.50
C GLU A 340 15.97 -7.83 -6.32
N PHE A 341 14.73 -7.85 -5.84
CA PHE A 341 13.60 -7.18 -6.48
C PHE A 341 13.80 -5.67 -6.57
N TRP A 342 14.10 -5.01 -5.45
CA TRP A 342 14.30 -3.56 -5.45
C TRP A 342 15.57 -3.14 -6.19
N PHE A 343 16.64 -3.94 -6.11
CA PHE A 343 17.86 -3.68 -6.88
C PHE A 343 17.61 -3.74 -8.39
N SER A 344 16.90 -4.77 -8.86
CA SER A 344 16.49 -4.87 -10.28
C SER A 344 15.61 -3.68 -10.68
N LYS A 345 14.61 -3.34 -9.85
CA LYS A 345 13.70 -2.22 -10.14
C LYS A 345 14.42 -0.87 -10.18
N GLN A 346 15.39 -0.65 -9.30
CA GLN A 346 16.23 0.55 -9.30
C GLN A 346 17.07 0.65 -10.59
N ILE A 347 17.66 -0.45 -11.06
CA ILE A 347 18.41 -0.47 -12.32
C ILE A 347 17.49 -0.13 -13.50
N ASP A 348 16.35 -0.80 -13.59
CA ASP A 348 15.41 -0.61 -14.70
C ASP A 348 14.90 0.84 -14.75
N THR A 349 14.43 1.36 -13.62
CA THR A 349 13.95 2.76 -13.51
C THR A 349 15.05 3.79 -13.75
N THR A 350 16.29 3.52 -13.34
CA THR A 350 17.44 4.40 -13.60
C THR A 350 17.72 4.48 -15.10
N ARG A 351 17.77 3.33 -15.78
CA ARG A 351 17.97 3.28 -17.22
C ARG A 351 16.84 4.02 -17.96
N ASP A 352 15.59 3.77 -17.57
CA ASP A 352 14.43 4.40 -18.18
C ASP A 352 14.39 5.92 -17.92
N PHE A 353 14.87 6.37 -16.76
CA PHE A 353 15.00 7.79 -16.45
C PHE A 353 16.09 8.46 -17.29
N ASP A 354 17.30 7.86 -17.38
CA ASP A 354 18.42 8.41 -18.14
C ASP A 354 18.12 8.44 -19.65
N GLN A 355 17.35 7.47 -20.16
CA GLN A 355 16.87 7.47 -21.55
C GLN A 355 15.87 8.60 -21.82
N ARG A 356 14.96 8.88 -20.88
CA ARG A 356 13.99 9.99 -20.99
C ARG A 356 14.64 11.36 -20.80
N ASN A 357 15.71 11.43 -20.01
CA ASN A 357 16.35 12.68 -19.58
C ASN A 357 17.84 12.71 -19.96
N THR A 358 18.12 12.99 -21.22
CA THR A 358 19.50 13.01 -21.76
C THR A 358 20.45 14.01 -21.09
N ASN A 359 19.92 15.06 -20.45
CA ASN A 359 20.70 16.12 -19.81
C ASN A 359 20.79 16.01 -18.28
N LEU A 360 20.13 15.02 -17.67
CA LEU A 360 20.09 14.86 -16.22
C LEU A 360 20.08 13.37 -15.86
N SER A 361 21.20 12.88 -15.33
CA SER A 361 21.28 11.52 -14.80
C SER A 361 20.68 11.44 -13.39
N VAL A 362 20.29 10.23 -12.97
CA VAL A 362 19.83 9.95 -11.59
C VAL A 362 20.87 10.40 -10.55
N GLU A 363 22.16 10.14 -10.78
CA GLU A 363 23.23 10.57 -9.87
C GLU A 363 23.25 12.09 -9.67
N ASN A 364 23.03 12.85 -10.75
CA ASN A 364 22.99 14.30 -10.71
C ASN A 364 21.71 14.83 -10.06
N LEU A 365 20.57 14.16 -10.24
CA LEU A 365 19.30 14.51 -9.59
C LEU A 365 19.42 14.45 -8.05
N TYR A 366 20.10 13.45 -7.51
CA TYR A 366 20.29 13.24 -6.07
C TYR A 366 21.57 13.88 -5.51
N ASN A 367 22.29 14.65 -6.31
CA ASN A 367 23.57 15.23 -5.90
C ASN A 367 23.40 16.25 -4.76
N LYS A 368 24.10 16.01 -3.65
CA LYS A 368 24.09 16.90 -2.47
C LYS A 368 25.03 18.11 -2.59
N ARG A 369 25.87 18.16 -3.64
CA ARG A 369 26.84 19.25 -3.88
C ARG A 369 26.43 20.07 -5.11
N SER A 370 26.49 21.40 -5.00
CA SER A 370 26.29 22.31 -6.14
C SER A 370 27.58 22.51 -6.94
N SER A 371 27.47 22.64 -8.26
CA SER A 371 28.56 23.02 -9.16
C SER A 371 28.09 24.05 -10.19
N ASN A 372 29.01 24.64 -10.96
CA ASN A 372 28.66 25.58 -12.03
C ASN A 372 27.77 24.96 -13.13
N ARG A 373 27.74 23.62 -13.26
CA ARG A 373 26.86 22.90 -14.21
C ARG A 373 25.58 22.36 -13.57
N PHE A 374 25.55 22.15 -12.26
CA PHE A 374 24.43 21.48 -11.59
C PHE A 374 24.05 22.16 -10.27
N LYS A 375 22.78 22.57 -10.17
CA LYS A 375 22.21 23.16 -8.96
C LYS A 375 21.70 22.05 -8.05
N ARG A 376 22.04 22.11 -6.76
CA ARG A 376 21.47 21.22 -5.74
C ARG A 376 19.95 21.39 -5.68
N LEU A 377 19.21 20.28 -5.79
CA LEU A 377 17.77 20.26 -5.66
C LEU A 377 17.35 19.96 -4.21
N SER A 378 16.24 20.56 -3.78
CA SER A 378 15.57 20.20 -2.53
C SER A 378 14.81 18.88 -2.69
N LEU A 379 14.52 18.20 -1.58
CA LEU A 379 13.75 16.94 -1.60
C LEU A 379 12.39 17.11 -2.31
N ARG A 380 11.70 18.24 -2.08
CA ARG A 380 10.45 18.58 -2.76
C ARG A 380 10.62 18.66 -4.27
N GLN A 381 11.69 19.29 -4.74
CA GLN A 381 11.97 19.39 -6.18
C GLN A 381 12.28 18.01 -6.78
N ILE A 382 13.05 17.18 -6.08
CA ILE A 382 13.37 15.81 -6.54
C ILE A 382 12.09 14.98 -6.70
N VAL A 383 11.21 14.99 -5.71
CA VAL A 383 9.93 14.25 -5.77
C VAL A 383 9.02 14.80 -6.87
N GLN A 384 8.98 16.12 -7.07
CA GLN A 384 8.21 16.75 -8.16
C GLN A 384 8.76 16.43 -9.55
N TYR A 385 10.05 16.14 -9.67
CA TYR A 385 10.66 15.74 -10.94
C TYR A 385 10.20 14.34 -11.36
N ASP A 386 10.34 13.36 -10.48
CA ASP A 386 9.88 11.98 -10.72
C ASP A 386 9.65 11.26 -9.39
N ALA A 387 8.39 11.21 -8.96
CA ALA A 387 8.01 10.57 -7.71
C ALA A 387 8.17 9.05 -7.75
N ASP A 388 7.98 8.43 -8.92
CA ASP A 388 8.08 6.97 -9.09
C ASP A 388 9.54 6.51 -9.04
N LEU A 389 10.45 7.32 -9.59
CA LEU A 389 11.88 7.14 -9.37
C LEU A 389 12.21 7.29 -7.88
N PHE A 390 11.71 8.33 -7.22
CA PHE A 390 11.96 8.56 -5.80
C PHE A 390 11.49 7.39 -4.92
N THR A 391 10.25 6.94 -5.10
CA THR A 391 9.70 5.82 -4.31
C THR A 391 10.30 4.47 -4.67
N THR A 392 10.96 4.35 -5.83
CA THR A 392 11.73 3.14 -6.16
C THR A 392 13.04 3.04 -5.36
N PHE A 393 13.68 4.18 -5.05
CA PHE A 393 14.85 4.21 -4.16
C PHE A 393 14.45 4.22 -2.69
N PHE A 394 13.34 4.88 -2.36
CA PHE A 394 12.82 5.02 -1.00
C PHE A 394 11.40 4.45 -0.91
N PRO A 395 11.24 3.10 -0.90
CA PRO A 395 9.93 2.46 -0.91
C PRO A 395 9.16 2.60 0.40
N ILE A 396 9.87 2.94 1.49
CA ILE A 396 9.29 3.23 2.81
C ILE A 396 9.72 4.66 3.16
N ILE A 397 8.74 5.50 3.45
CA ILE A 397 8.95 6.92 3.79
C ILE A 397 8.40 7.16 5.19
N LEU A 398 9.28 7.54 6.11
CA LEU A 398 8.94 7.94 7.46
C LEU A 398 9.02 9.46 7.55
N THR A 399 7.89 10.13 7.77
CA THR A 399 7.83 11.59 7.80
C THR A 399 6.59 12.08 8.55
N SER A 400 6.56 13.37 8.89
CA SER A 400 5.37 13.96 9.49
C SER A 400 4.25 14.15 8.46
N PRO A 401 2.97 14.17 8.89
CA PRO A 401 1.82 14.36 8.00
C PRO A 401 1.94 15.58 7.09
N ASP A 402 2.42 16.71 7.63
CA ASP A 402 2.65 17.94 6.88
C ASP A 402 3.68 17.78 5.76
N VAL A 403 4.77 17.08 6.04
CA VAL A 403 5.85 16.88 5.07
C VAL A 403 5.40 15.90 3.99
N ALA A 404 4.70 14.82 4.34
CA ALA A 404 4.11 13.88 3.38
C ALA A 404 3.17 14.61 2.40
N SER A 405 2.28 15.44 2.95
CA SER A 405 1.29 16.21 2.18
C SER A 405 1.94 17.20 1.21
N ASN A 406 3.05 17.81 1.64
CA ASN A 406 3.81 18.76 0.83
C ASN A 406 4.70 18.10 -0.23
N LEU A 407 5.31 16.95 0.07
CA LEU A 407 6.16 16.22 -0.87
C LEU A 407 5.32 15.59 -1.99
N PHE A 408 4.20 14.95 -1.64
CA PHE A 408 3.33 14.21 -2.56
C PHE A 408 2.05 14.99 -2.89
N LYS A 409 2.18 16.29 -3.10
CA LYS A 409 1.06 17.19 -3.40
C LYS A 409 0.32 16.73 -4.66
N GLY A 410 -1.00 16.56 -4.56
CA GLY A 410 -1.86 16.09 -5.67
C GLY A 410 -1.82 14.59 -5.95
N MET A 411 -0.96 13.82 -5.28
CA MET A 411 -0.81 12.37 -5.51
C MET A 411 -1.70 11.57 -4.55
N ASN A 412 -3.01 11.59 -4.80
CA ASN A 412 -3.98 10.88 -3.96
C ASN A 412 -4.03 9.38 -4.32
N GLY A 413 -4.12 8.50 -3.33
CA GLY A 413 -4.07 7.05 -3.52
C GLY A 413 -2.75 6.53 -4.13
N TYR A 414 -1.66 7.28 -3.94
CA TYR A 414 -0.35 6.97 -4.50
C TYR A 414 0.35 5.82 -3.75
N PHE A 415 0.29 5.85 -2.42
CA PHE A 415 0.84 4.80 -1.58
C PHE A 415 -0.15 3.66 -1.40
N ASP A 416 0.33 2.43 -1.40
CA ASP A 416 -0.53 1.28 -1.11
C ASP A 416 -1.02 1.31 0.34
N ILE A 417 -0.15 1.70 1.28
CA ILE A 417 -0.46 1.82 2.71
C ILE A 417 0.09 3.14 3.25
N VAL A 418 -0.72 3.85 4.05
CA VAL A 418 -0.28 4.97 4.90
C VAL A 418 -0.58 4.60 6.35
N MET A 419 0.45 4.66 7.20
CA MET A 419 0.35 4.31 8.61
C MET A 419 0.59 5.56 9.46
N PHE A 420 -0.33 5.82 10.39
CA PHE A 420 -0.23 6.85 11.41
C PHE A 420 0.09 6.17 12.73
N ASP A 421 1.23 6.51 13.31
CA ASP A 421 1.62 6.11 14.67
C ASP A 421 1.37 7.27 15.63
N GLU A 422 1.21 6.97 16.92
CA GLU A 422 0.84 7.94 17.96
C GLU A 422 -0.40 8.78 17.58
N ALA A 423 -1.40 8.16 16.96
CA ALA A 423 -2.55 8.85 16.38
C ALA A 423 -3.42 9.62 17.38
N SER A 424 -3.30 9.35 18.69
CA SER A 424 -3.94 10.15 19.75
C SER A 424 -3.35 11.56 19.88
N GLN A 425 -2.12 11.78 19.40
CA GLN A 425 -1.48 13.10 19.34
C GLN A 425 -1.70 13.83 18.01
N LEU A 426 -2.26 13.16 17.01
CA LEU A 426 -2.42 13.70 15.67
C LEU A 426 -3.77 14.38 15.53
N ARG A 427 -3.77 15.70 15.29
CA ARG A 427 -5.00 16.47 15.02
C ARG A 427 -5.62 16.05 13.70
N LEU A 428 -6.93 15.93 13.64
CA LEU A 428 -7.61 15.47 12.43
C LEU A 428 -7.33 16.41 11.24
N GLU A 429 -7.43 17.72 11.43
CA GLU A 429 -7.30 18.74 10.39
C GLU A 429 -5.92 18.78 9.72
N ASP A 430 -4.85 18.52 10.48
CA ASP A 430 -3.48 18.47 9.95
C ASP A 430 -3.22 17.19 9.13
N ASN A 431 -3.97 16.12 9.44
CA ASN A 431 -3.71 14.78 8.92
C ASN A 431 -4.56 14.42 7.70
N LEU A 432 -5.69 15.11 7.47
CA LEU A 432 -6.58 14.86 6.33
C LEU A 432 -5.85 14.76 4.98
N PRO A 433 -4.92 15.67 4.61
CA PRO A 433 -4.24 15.57 3.33
C PRO A 433 -3.29 14.38 3.23
N ALA A 434 -2.72 13.93 4.35
CA ALA A 434 -1.85 12.75 4.42
C ALA A 434 -2.66 11.45 4.28
N ILE A 435 -3.87 11.40 4.87
CA ILE A 435 -4.80 10.26 4.76
C ILE A 435 -5.12 9.97 3.29
N LEU A 436 -5.37 11.01 2.49
CA LEU A 436 -5.69 10.89 1.06
C LEU A 436 -4.56 10.29 0.20
N LYS A 437 -3.34 10.16 0.74
CA LYS A 437 -2.20 9.59 0.00
C LYS A 437 -2.22 8.08 -0.08
N GLY A 438 -2.92 7.40 0.84
CA GLY A 438 -2.98 5.95 0.94
C GLY A 438 -4.21 5.36 0.25
N LYS A 439 -4.07 4.15 -0.31
CA LYS A 439 -5.20 3.29 -0.68
C LYS A 439 -5.76 2.56 0.54
N GLN A 440 -4.89 2.19 1.47
CA GLN A 440 -5.22 1.64 2.77
C GLN A 440 -4.61 2.51 3.87
N ILE A 441 -5.38 2.75 4.93
CA ILE A 441 -4.99 3.59 6.07
C ILE A 441 -4.92 2.71 7.31
N VAL A 442 -3.82 2.84 8.07
CA VAL A 442 -3.63 2.18 9.36
C VAL A 442 -3.45 3.26 10.41
N ILE A 443 -4.27 3.26 11.45
CA ILE A 443 -4.21 4.21 12.56
C ILE A 443 -3.82 3.41 13.80
N ALA A 444 -2.67 3.74 14.38
CA ALA A 444 -2.15 3.14 15.60
C ALA A 444 -1.94 4.23 16.66
N GLY A 445 -2.40 3.98 17.88
CA GLY A 445 -2.30 4.93 18.98
C GLY A 445 -2.90 4.36 20.26
N ASP A 446 -2.83 5.14 21.34
CA ASP A 446 -3.35 4.77 22.65
C ASP A 446 -4.30 5.87 23.16
N GLU A 447 -5.55 5.47 23.42
CA GLU A 447 -6.64 6.35 23.87
C GLU A 447 -6.38 6.93 25.27
N HIS A 448 -5.54 6.28 26.08
CA HIS A 448 -5.18 6.70 27.44
C HIS A 448 -3.86 7.49 27.50
N GLN A 449 -3.27 7.86 26.35
CA GLN A 449 -2.12 8.78 26.26
C GLN A 449 -2.55 10.20 25.91
N MET A 450 -1.59 11.14 25.83
CA MET A 450 -1.89 12.57 25.68
C MET A 450 -2.70 12.86 24.40
N PRO A 451 -3.67 13.78 24.49
CA PRO A 451 -4.25 14.43 23.31
C PRO A 451 -3.24 15.42 22.68
N PRO A 452 -3.55 16.00 21.50
CA PRO A 452 -2.68 16.97 20.84
C PRO A 452 -2.42 18.23 21.70
N SER A 453 -1.24 18.83 21.56
CA SER A 453 -0.69 19.84 22.49
C SER A 453 -1.54 21.10 22.71
N ASN A 454 -2.40 21.49 21.75
CA ASN A 454 -3.25 22.67 21.87
C ASN A 454 -4.39 22.52 22.89
N TYR A 455 -4.73 21.29 23.32
CA TYR A 455 -5.74 21.06 24.34
C TYR A 455 -5.33 21.70 25.68
N PHE A 456 -4.05 21.56 26.05
CA PHE A 456 -3.58 22.07 27.33
C PHE A 456 -3.00 23.50 27.25
N SER A 457 -2.61 24.00 26.07
CA SER A 457 -2.07 25.37 25.97
C SER A 457 -3.06 26.44 26.44
N LYS A 458 -4.37 26.25 26.21
CA LYS A 458 -5.43 27.12 26.77
C LYS A 458 -5.52 27.05 28.31
N VAL A 459 -5.23 25.88 28.89
CA VAL A 459 -5.25 25.64 30.34
C VAL A 459 -4.00 26.20 31.03
N PHE A 460 -2.86 26.15 30.37
CA PHE A 460 -1.56 26.56 30.92
C PHE A 460 -1.26 28.06 30.83
N ASP A 461 -1.94 28.82 29.95
CA ASP A 461 -1.70 30.26 29.76
C ASP A 461 -2.37 31.13 30.85
N GLY A 462 -2.90 30.52 31.92
CA GLY A 462 -3.40 31.21 33.11
C GLY A 462 -4.64 32.08 32.89
N THR A 463 -5.34 31.93 31.77
CA THR A 463 -6.56 32.68 31.45
C THR A 463 -7.82 32.08 32.05
N ILE A 464 -7.75 30.85 32.59
CA ILE A 464 -8.86 30.13 33.20
C ILE A 464 -8.34 29.51 34.51
N GLU A 465 -8.68 30.11 35.65
CA GLU A 465 -8.29 29.60 36.99
C GLU A 465 -9.34 28.66 37.60
N ASP A 466 -10.59 28.64 37.09
CA ASP A 466 -11.70 27.84 37.62
C ASP A 466 -12.38 27.01 36.50
N GLU A 467 -12.78 25.77 36.82
CA GLU A 467 -13.46 24.82 35.90
C GLU A 467 -14.82 25.34 35.39
N ASP A 468 -15.46 26.25 36.12
CA ASP A 468 -16.84 26.68 35.85
C ASP A 468 -16.98 27.45 34.51
N ASP A 469 -15.91 28.04 33.97
CA ASP A 469 -15.95 28.77 32.69
C ASP A 469 -15.84 27.84 31.45
N LEU A 470 -15.50 26.56 31.62
CA LEU A 470 -15.42 25.57 30.52
C LEU A 470 -16.63 24.63 30.47
N GLU A 471 -17.32 24.42 31.59
CA GLU A 471 -18.56 23.62 31.63
C GLU A 471 -19.78 24.40 31.10
N GLU A 472 -19.67 25.73 30.90
CA GLU A 472 -20.68 26.58 30.27
C GLU A 472 -20.51 26.77 28.73
N GLU A 473 -19.53 26.11 28.09
CA GLU A 473 -19.67 25.86 26.65
C GLU A 473 -20.67 24.71 26.51
N ASP A 474 -21.95 25.07 26.32
CA ASP A 474 -23.08 24.20 25.99
C ASP A 474 -22.58 22.86 25.45
N GLU A 475 -23.01 21.73 26.05
CA GLU A 475 -23.10 20.47 25.32
C GLU A 475 -23.92 20.75 24.06
N ILE A 476 -23.24 21.17 22.98
CA ILE A 476 -23.82 21.23 21.66
C ILE A 476 -24.26 19.80 21.48
N VAL A 477 -25.58 19.59 21.45
CA VAL A 477 -26.15 18.31 21.04
C VAL A 477 -25.64 18.10 19.63
N VAL A 478 -24.52 17.39 19.53
CA VAL A 478 -23.79 17.19 18.28
C VAL A 478 -24.66 16.23 17.48
N ASP A 479 -25.42 16.79 16.55
CA ASP A 479 -26.11 16.03 15.51
C ASP A 479 -25.10 15.09 14.82
N ARG A 480 -25.54 13.94 14.31
CA ARG A 480 -24.64 12.97 13.65
C ARG A 480 -23.79 13.59 12.52
N ASP A 481 -24.25 14.71 11.98
CA ASP A 481 -23.57 15.47 10.93
C ASP A 481 -22.39 16.33 11.43
N ASN A 482 -22.21 16.51 12.75
CA ASN A 482 -21.14 17.31 13.38
C ASN A 482 -20.09 16.49 14.17
N ILE A 483 -20.08 15.16 14.05
CA ILE A 483 -19.09 14.26 14.71
C ILE A 483 -17.64 14.67 14.42
N LEU A 484 -17.38 15.28 13.25
CA LEU A 484 -16.06 15.79 12.87
C LEU A 484 -15.57 16.92 13.78
N LEU A 485 -16.46 17.74 14.33
CA LEU A 485 -16.11 18.88 15.19
C LEU A 485 -15.79 18.45 16.62
N SER A 486 -16.28 17.30 17.07
CA SER A 486 -16.02 16.76 18.42
C SER A 486 -14.78 15.88 18.50
N CYS A 487 -14.21 15.46 17.36
CA CYS A 487 -13.01 14.62 17.33
C CYS A 487 -11.75 15.45 17.59
N GLU A 488 -11.06 15.19 18.71
CA GLU A 488 -9.82 15.89 19.05
C GLU A 488 -8.58 15.31 18.35
N SER A 489 -8.61 14.01 18.03
CA SER A 489 -7.50 13.30 17.42
C SER A 489 -7.93 12.39 16.29
N LEU A 490 -6.97 11.98 15.46
CA LEU A 490 -7.17 11.00 14.40
C LEU A 490 -7.60 9.63 14.95
N LEU A 491 -7.14 9.28 16.16
CA LEU A 491 -7.55 8.05 16.83
C LEU A 491 -9.03 8.11 17.25
N ASP A 492 -9.46 9.24 17.84
CA ASP A 492 -10.85 9.46 18.23
C ASP A 492 -11.76 9.43 16.99
N PHE A 493 -11.33 10.06 15.90
CA PHE A 493 -12.04 10.00 14.62
C PHE A 493 -12.23 8.56 14.11
N GLY A 494 -11.20 7.72 14.20
CA GLY A 494 -11.31 6.30 13.86
C GLY A 494 -12.29 5.55 14.77
N ALA A 495 -12.31 5.87 16.07
CA ALA A 495 -13.22 5.28 17.03
C ALA A 495 -14.68 5.67 16.78
N GLU A 496 -14.97 6.95 16.52
CA GLU A 496 -16.30 7.47 16.22
C GLU A 496 -16.88 6.88 14.92
N LEU A 497 -16.03 6.59 13.94
CA LEU A 497 -16.42 5.88 12.71
C LEU A 497 -16.68 4.38 12.91
N ASN A 498 -16.65 3.87 14.15
CA ASN A 498 -16.85 2.46 14.50
C ASN A 498 -15.89 1.50 13.77
N PHE A 499 -14.65 1.93 13.52
CA PHE A 499 -13.62 0.99 13.06
C PHE A 499 -13.38 -0.10 14.10
N GLU A 500 -13.10 -1.32 13.64
CA GLU A 500 -12.82 -2.44 14.54
C GLU A 500 -11.50 -2.19 15.30
N LYS A 501 -11.58 -1.99 16.61
CA LYS A 501 -10.40 -1.82 17.47
C LYS A 501 -9.69 -3.17 17.66
N ARG A 502 -8.40 -3.21 17.35
CA ARG A 502 -7.50 -4.33 17.65
C ARG A 502 -6.52 -3.91 18.72
N HIS A 503 -6.58 -4.55 19.89
CA HIS A 503 -5.73 -4.22 21.02
C HIS A 503 -4.43 -5.02 21.01
N LEU A 504 -3.35 -4.38 21.48
CA LEU A 504 -2.09 -5.02 21.79
C LEU A 504 -2.03 -5.23 23.31
N ASP A 505 -2.13 -6.48 23.75
CA ASP A 505 -2.35 -6.77 25.16
C ASP A 505 -1.04 -6.94 25.95
N PHE A 506 0.10 -7.21 25.32
CA PHE A 506 1.35 -7.45 26.05
C PHE A 506 2.13 -6.17 26.32
N HIS A 507 2.54 -5.96 27.57
CA HIS A 507 3.35 -4.82 28.00
C HIS A 507 4.81 -5.21 28.23
N TYR A 508 5.69 -4.81 27.30
CA TYR A 508 7.10 -5.23 27.28
C TYR A 508 8.07 -4.25 27.95
N ARG A 509 7.65 -3.02 28.23
CA ARG A 509 8.54 -1.95 28.72
C ARG A 509 8.96 -2.19 30.17
N SER A 510 7.98 -2.39 31.04
CA SER A 510 8.22 -2.52 32.47
C SER A 510 8.80 -3.89 32.78
N ARG A 511 9.94 -3.90 33.48
CA ARG A 511 10.65 -5.10 33.94
C ARG A 511 10.12 -5.60 35.29
N HIS A 512 9.10 -4.94 35.82
CA HIS A 512 8.38 -5.35 37.01
C HIS A 512 6.87 -5.05 36.85
N PRO A 513 5.96 -6.01 37.15
CA PRO A 513 4.52 -5.81 37.01
C PRO A 513 3.97 -4.57 37.74
N TYR A 514 4.41 -4.34 38.98
CA TYR A 514 3.95 -3.20 39.79
C TYR A 514 4.17 -1.82 39.16
N LEU A 515 5.03 -1.67 38.15
CA LEU A 515 5.19 -0.39 37.44
C LEU A 515 4.00 -0.06 36.54
N ILE A 516 3.30 -1.07 36.02
CA ILE A 516 2.18 -0.89 35.09
C ILE A 516 0.82 -1.24 35.72
N ASP A 517 0.79 -2.04 36.80
CA ASP A 517 -0.44 -2.50 37.44
C ASP A 517 -1.41 -1.35 37.76
N PHE A 518 -0.92 -0.24 38.32
CA PHE A 518 -1.77 0.92 38.60
C PHE A 518 -2.51 1.41 37.35
N SER A 519 -1.78 1.69 36.26
CA SER A 519 -2.36 2.12 34.99
C SER A 519 -3.27 1.06 34.39
N ASN A 520 -2.88 -0.21 34.48
CA ASN A 520 -3.63 -1.34 33.93
C ASN A 520 -5.02 -1.47 34.57
N TYR A 521 -5.09 -1.36 35.90
CA TYR A 521 -6.34 -1.39 36.64
C TYR A 521 -7.15 -0.09 36.47
N ALA A 522 -6.50 1.07 36.46
CA ALA A 522 -7.18 2.35 36.38
C ALA A 522 -7.77 2.65 34.98
N PHE A 523 -7.05 2.30 33.91
CA PHE A 523 -7.34 2.79 32.56
C PHE A 523 -7.56 1.67 31.54
N TYR A 524 -6.83 0.56 31.64
CA TYR A 524 -6.87 -0.50 30.63
C TYR A 524 -7.76 -1.70 30.99
N ASN A 525 -8.55 -1.61 32.07
CA ASN A 525 -9.45 -2.66 32.54
C ASN A 525 -8.76 -4.03 32.71
N GLN A 526 -7.51 -4.02 33.20
CA GLN A 526 -6.70 -5.23 33.41
C GLN A 526 -6.39 -6.02 32.13
N ARG A 527 -6.62 -5.44 30.95
CA ARG A 527 -6.36 -6.11 29.67
C ARG A 527 -4.86 -6.30 29.42
N LEU A 528 -4.02 -5.38 29.89
CA LEU A 528 -2.59 -5.46 29.65
C LEU A 528 -1.97 -6.61 30.46
N LYS A 529 -1.11 -7.38 29.80
CA LYS A 529 -0.35 -8.51 30.33
C LYS A 529 1.09 -8.04 30.59
N PRO A 530 1.44 -7.68 31.83
CA PRO A 530 2.82 -7.33 32.17
C PRO A 530 3.75 -8.52 31.93
N LEU A 531 5.04 -8.25 31.76
CA LEU A 531 6.04 -9.31 31.81
C LEU A 531 6.41 -9.61 33.27
N PRO A 532 6.79 -10.87 33.59
CA PRO A 532 7.28 -11.20 34.92
C PRO A 532 8.60 -10.49 35.22
N ASN A 533 8.91 -10.28 36.49
CA ASN A 533 10.22 -9.76 36.89
C ASN A 533 11.29 -10.86 36.83
N THR A 534 12.53 -10.49 36.49
CA THR A 534 13.67 -11.42 36.38
C THR A 534 14.48 -11.55 37.67
N PHE A 535 14.36 -10.58 38.59
CA PHE A 535 14.99 -10.56 39.90
C PHE A 535 14.12 -9.79 40.89
N ASP A 536 14.37 -9.98 42.19
CA ASP A 536 13.63 -9.33 43.26
C ASP A 536 14.22 -7.95 43.58
N TYR A 537 13.36 -6.92 43.63
CA TYR A 537 13.69 -5.55 44.03
C TYR A 537 12.41 -4.74 44.25
N THR A 538 12.52 -3.57 44.89
CA THR A 538 11.40 -2.63 45.03
C THR A 538 11.32 -1.71 43.80
N PRO A 539 10.29 -1.82 42.94
CA PRO A 539 10.22 -1.06 41.69
C PRO A 539 9.72 0.38 41.86
N ILE A 540 8.97 0.66 42.92
CA ILE A 540 8.48 2.00 43.24
C ILE A 540 8.86 2.33 44.67
N LYS A 541 9.67 3.36 44.85
CA LYS A 541 10.03 3.89 46.16
C LYS A 541 9.33 5.23 46.38
N TYR A 542 8.55 5.30 47.44
CA TYR A 542 7.87 6.52 47.85
C TYR A 542 8.68 7.24 48.93
N ILE A 543 8.88 8.55 48.75
CA ILE A 543 9.67 9.40 49.65
C ILE A 543 8.81 10.60 50.05
N GLN A 544 8.43 10.62 51.33
CA GLN A 544 7.73 11.74 51.95
C GLN A 544 8.76 12.83 52.31
N VAL A 545 8.83 13.89 51.52
CA VAL A 545 9.84 14.96 51.68
C VAL A 545 9.38 16.04 52.67
N ASN A 546 8.05 16.25 52.80
CA ASN A 546 7.46 17.29 53.66
C ASN A 546 7.97 18.72 53.36
N GLY A 547 8.25 19.02 52.09
CA GLY A 547 8.66 20.34 51.64
C GLY A 547 7.52 21.37 51.57
N THR A 548 7.88 22.65 51.51
CA THR A 548 6.94 23.75 51.32
C THR A 548 6.79 24.07 49.84
N PHE A 549 5.55 24.20 49.37
CA PHE A 549 5.25 24.67 48.01
C PHE A 549 5.12 26.19 48.01
N SER A 550 6.03 26.87 47.31
CA SER A 550 6.02 28.33 47.17
C SER A 550 6.51 28.76 45.80
N ASP A 551 5.91 29.78 45.21
CA ASP A 551 6.33 30.31 43.90
C ASP A 551 6.39 29.24 42.80
N HIS A 552 5.45 28.28 42.85
CA HIS A 552 5.35 27.11 41.96
C HIS A 552 6.51 26.12 42.04
N ILE A 553 7.38 26.23 43.05
CA ILE A 553 8.51 25.33 43.29
C ILE A 553 8.42 24.68 44.67
N ASN A 554 9.13 23.56 44.82
CA ASN A 554 9.37 22.90 46.09
C ASN A 554 10.85 22.59 46.22
N ASP A 555 11.53 23.40 47.02
CA ASP A 555 12.98 23.36 47.16
C ASP A 555 13.47 22.04 47.80
N ALA A 556 12.75 21.57 48.82
CA ALA A 556 13.09 20.33 49.51
C ALA A 556 12.94 19.11 48.59
N GLU A 557 11.90 19.06 47.74
CA GLU A 557 11.80 18.02 46.72
C GLU A 557 12.94 18.09 45.71
N ALA A 558 13.34 19.29 45.28
CA ALA A 558 14.45 19.46 44.36
C ALA A 558 15.77 18.97 44.98
N GLU A 559 16.06 19.29 46.24
CA GLU A 559 17.23 18.76 46.94
C GLU A 559 17.18 17.24 47.11
N MET A 560 16.00 16.67 47.38
CA MET A 560 15.83 15.22 47.45
C MET A 560 16.16 14.56 46.09
N VAL A 561 15.71 15.15 44.98
CA VAL A 561 16.06 14.67 43.64
C VAL A 561 17.57 14.64 43.45
N LEU A 562 18.30 15.70 43.82
CA LEU A 562 19.75 15.73 43.69
C LEU A 562 20.42 14.70 44.62
N SER A 563 19.91 14.51 45.83
CA SER A 563 20.39 13.47 46.76
C SER A 563 20.23 12.05 46.20
N ILE A 564 19.11 11.76 45.53
CA ILE A 564 18.86 10.47 44.87
C ILE A 564 19.88 10.24 43.75
N ILE A 565 20.12 11.26 42.91
CA ILE A 565 21.12 11.18 41.84
C ILE A 565 22.49 10.86 42.42
N GLU A 566 22.86 11.52 43.51
CA GLU A 566 24.17 11.40 44.17
C GLU A 566 24.35 10.02 44.82
N ASN A 567 23.39 9.59 45.65
CA ASN A 567 23.58 8.46 46.57
C ASN A 567 22.90 7.15 46.12
N ASN A 568 21.83 7.23 45.32
CA ASN A 568 20.98 6.08 45.02
C ASN A 568 21.13 5.54 43.61
N ILE A 569 21.74 6.29 42.69
CA ILE A 569 22.00 5.84 41.32
C ILE A 569 23.45 5.36 41.19
N ASN A 570 23.66 4.05 41.03
CA ASN A 570 24.98 3.43 40.90
C ASN A 570 25.19 2.81 39.52
N ARG A 571 26.42 2.41 39.22
CA ARG A 571 26.75 1.73 37.95
C ARG A 571 26.13 0.33 37.89
N LEU A 572 25.65 -0.02 36.72
CA LEU A 572 25.22 -1.36 36.34
C LEU A 572 26.43 -2.32 36.27
N PRO A 573 26.20 -3.64 36.23
CA PRO A 573 27.29 -4.62 36.14
C PRO A 573 28.22 -4.48 34.91
N ASN A 574 27.73 -3.83 33.85
CA ASN A 574 28.52 -3.52 32.65
C ASN A 574 29.45 -2.29 32.83
N GLY A 575 29.38 -1.62 33.98
CA GLY A 575 30.17 -0.44 34.30
C GLY A 575 29.52 0.89 33.93
N GLU A 576 28.38 0.92 33.24
CA GLU A 576 27.69 2.15 32.84
C GLU A 576 26.60 2.55 33.87
N TYR A 577 26.24 3.82 33.95
CA TYR A 577 25.06 4.23 34.73
C TYR A 577 23.75 3.86 34.00
N PRO A 578 22.68 3.50 34.75
CA PRO A 578 21.36 3.31 34.15
C PRO A 578 20.87 4.62 33.53
N THR A 579 20.07 4.51 32.47
CA THR A 579 19.48 5.69 31.85
C THR A 579 18.50 6.35 32.83
N LEU A 580 18.63 7.68 33.02
CA LEU A 580 17.92 8.42 34.06
C LEU A 580 16.97 9.47 33.47
N GLY A 581 15.73 9.54 33.97
CA GLY A 581 14.80 10.61 33.64
C GLY A 581 14.30 11.30 34.89
N ILE A 582 14.30 12.62 34.92
CA ILE A 582 13.70 13.43 35.98
C ILE A 582 12.42 14.06 35.43
N ALA A 583 11.32 13.75 36.10
CA ALA A 583 9.99 14.14 35.69
C ALA A 583 9.36 15.03 36.77
N THR A 584 8.77 16.15 36.33
CA THR A 584 8.20 17.18 37.20
C THR A 584 6.78 17.50 36.75
N PHE A 585 5.93 17.94 37.69
CA PHE A 585 4.54 18.25 37.35
C PHE A 585 4.39 19.64 36.73
N ASN A 586 5.37 20.53 36.92
CA ASN A 586 5.35 21.86 36.32
C ASN A 586 6.74 22.28 35.79
N ILE A 587 6.74 23.31 34.94
CA ILE A 587 7.96 23.84 34.30
C ILE A 587 8.86 24.57 35.31
N ALA A 588 8.28 25.23 36.32
CA ALA A 588 9.03 25.98 37.33
C ALA A 588 9.96 25.05 38.14
N GLN A 589 9.45 23.92 38.62
CA GLN A 589 10.22 22.92 39.34
C GLN A 589 11.30 22.29 38.47
N ARG A 590 10.98 21.99 37.20
CA ARG A 590 11.96 21.50 36.21
C ARG A 590 13.16 22.45 36.10
N ASN A 591 12.88 23.74 35.94
CA ASN A 591 13.90 24.76 35.81
C ASN A 591 14.68 24.92 37.13
N HIS A 592 14.00 24.81 38.27
CA HIS A 592 14.63 24.88 39.59
C HIS A 592 15.64 23.74 39.82
N ILE A 593 15.26 22.50 39.51
CA ILE A 593 16.16 21.33 39.59
C ILE A 593 17.37 21.54 38.66
N LYS A 594 17.15 22.00 37.43
CA LYS A 594 18.25 22.33 36.50
C LYS A 594 19.18 23.38 37.11
N SER A 595 18.64 24.48 37.60
CA SER A 595 19.42 25.55 38.23
C SER A 595 20.26 25.05 39.41
N LYS A 596 19.72 24.17 40.27
CA LYS A 596 20.48 23.56 41.36
C LYS A 596 21.62 22.67 40.88
N ILE A 597 21.42 21.88 39.83
CA ILE A 597 22.50 21.08 39.22
C ILE A 597 23.61 22.00 38.70
N LEU A 598 23.24 23.05 37.95
CA LEU A 598 24.16 24.08 37.45
C LEU A 598 24.87 24.84 38.58
N GLU A 599 24.22 25.04 39.73
CA GLU A 599 24.82 25.65 40.90
C GLU A 599 25.86 24.74 41.55
N ARG A 600 25.55 23.45 41.75
CA ARG A 600 26.52 22.46 42.25
C ARG A 600 27.75 22.33 41.34
N GLN A 601 27.57 22.49 40.02
CA GLN A 601 28.67 22.51 39.04
C GLN A 601 29.71 23.61 39.26
N LYS A 602 29.38 24.69 39.99
CA LYS A 602 30.32 25.80 40.25
C LYS A 602 31.30 25.53 41.38
N PHE A 603 31.03 24.55 42.25
CA PHE A 603 31.84 24.30 43.44
C PHE A 603 32.66 23.02 43.31
N SER A 604 33.95 23.10 43.62
CA SER A 604 34.88 21.95 43.55
C SER A 604 34.50 20.80 44.48
N LYS A 605 33.80 21.07 45.60
CA LYS A 605 33.33 20.02 46.51
C LYS A 605 32.35 19.02 45.88
N PHE A 606 31.77 19.35 44.73
CA PHE A 606 30.84 18.49 43.98
C PHE A 606 31.46 17.90 42.70
N GLU A 607 32.79 17.84 42.59
CA GLU A 607 33.49 17.34 41.40
C GLU A 607 33.04 15.93 40.98
N GLU A 608 32.89 15.00 41.94
CA GLU A 608 32.39 13.65 41.69
C GLU A 608 30.94 13.64 41.18
N PHE A 609 30.07 14.46 41.78
CA PHE A 609 28.68 14.63 41.32
C PHE A 609 28.63 15.20 39.90
N ASN A 610 29.48 16.16 39.58
CA ASN A 610 29.54 16.79 38.25
C ASN A 610 30.00 15.81 37.18
N ALA A 611 31.02 14.99 37.47
CA ALA A 611 31.47 13.92 36.57
C ALA A 611 30.35 12.89 36.32
N LYS A 612 29.59 12.54 37.36
CA LYS A 612 28.44 11.65 37.26
C LYS A 612 27.30 12.23 36.41
N ILE A 613 26.96 13.50 36.59
CA ILE A 613 25.95 14.18 35.77
C ILE A 613 26.34 14.19 34.30
N GLN A 614 27.61 14.48 33.99
CA GLN A 614 28.08 14.50 32.61
C GLN A 614 27.90 13.13 31.93
N GLU A 615 28.30 12.04 32.61
CA GLU A 615 28.13 10.69 32.07
C GLU A 615 26.64 10.30 31.93
N LEU A 616 25.79 10.71 32.88
CA LEU A 616 24.35 10.52 32.79
C LEU A 616 23.75 11.26 31.58
N GLU A 617 24.18 12.50 31.31
CA GLU A 617 23.76 13.29 30.15
C GLU A 617 24.22 12.65 28.84
N GLU A 618 25.45 12.14 28.77
CA GLU A 618 25.98 11.37 27.64
C GLU A 618 25.16 10.08 27.39
N ASN A 619 24.70 9.43 28.47
CA ASN A 619 23.77 8.28 28.42
C ASN A 619 22.30 8.70 28.21
N GLY A 620 22.02 9.97 27.92
CA GLY A 620 20.70 10.47 27.56
C GLY A 620 19.82 10.89 28.74
N MET A 621 20.39 11.35 29.86
CA MET A 621 19.62 11.91 30.97
C MET A 621 18.74 13.09 30.50
N PHE A 622 17.51 13.16 31.01
CA PHE A 622 16.63 14.32 30.78
C PHE A 622 16.00 14.85 32.06
N ILE A 623 15.59 16.11 32.01
CA ILE A 623 14.77 16.78 33.03
C ILE A 623 13.61 17.47 32.32
N LYS A 624 12.40 16.92 32.46
CA LYS A 624 11.19 17.30 31.71
C LYS A 624 9.97 17.43 32.62
N ASN A 625 8.97 18.19 32.15
CA ASN A 625 7.64 18.28 32.77
C ASN A 625 6.66 17.29 32.12
N LEU A 626 5.47 17.12 32.73
CA LEU A 626 4.37 16.26 32.27
C LEU A 626 4.12 16.32 30.75
N GLU A 627 4.10 17.52 30.15
CA GLU A 627 3.81 17.68 28.71
C GLU A 627 4.93 17.15 27.80
N ASN A 628 6.20 17.28 28.21
CA ASN A 628 7.34 17.09 27.32
C ASN A 628 7.96 15.68 27.39
N ILE A 629 7.51 14.85 28.34
CA ILE A 629 8.08 13.53 28.63
C ILE A 629 7.55 12.42 27.71
N GLN A 630 6.57 12.72 26.84
CA GLN A 630 6.00 11.72 25.94
C GLN A 630 7.05 11.18 24.95
N GLY A 631 6.91 9.90 24.60
CA GLY A 631 7.85 9.17 23.74
C GLY A 631 9.17 8.78 24.42
N ASP A 632 9.52 9.39 25.55
CA ASP A 632 10.72 9.04 26.31
C ASP A 632 10.47 7.91 27.32
N GLU A 633 11.46 7.06 27.51
CA GLU A 633 11.49 6.03 28.55
C GLU A 633 12.91 5.90 29.12
N ARG A 634 13.03 5.57 30.40
CA ARG A 634 14.34 5.44 31.08
C ARG A 634 14.34 4.25 32.03
N ASP A 635 15.51 3.75 32.34
CA ASP A 635 15.67 2.66 33.31
C ASP A 635 15.17 3.08 34.68
N VAL A 636 15.52 4.31 35.08
CA VAL A 636 15.09 4.93 36.33
C VAL A 636 14.40 6.26 36.04
N ILE A 637 13.24 6.47 36.66
CA ILE A 637 12.53 7.76 36.68
C ILE A 637 12.50 8.32 38.10
N ILE A 638 12.89 9.58 38.27
CA ILE A 638 12.67 10.34 39.51
C ILE A 638 11.52 11.31 39.27
N LEU A 639 10.44 11.15 40.01
CA LEU A 639 9.22 11.95 39.92
C LEU A 639 9.16 12.93 41.08
N SER A 640 9.18 14.24 40.80
CA SER A 640 8.90 15.29 41.78
C SER A 640 7.48 15.82 41.56
N THR A 641 6.61 15.58 42.54
CA THR A 641 5.21 16.02 42.48
C THR A 641 5.06 17.53 42.60
N THR A 642 6.06 18.22 43.13
CA THR A 642 6.11 19.66 43.40
C THR A 642 5.15 20.14 44.49
N TYR A 643 3.95 19.57 44.61
CA TYR A 643 2.93 20.06 45.53
C TYR A 643 3.19 19.71 47.00
N GLY A 644 2.81 20.62 47.89
CA GLY A 644 2.92 20.49 49.34
C GLY A 644 2.21 21.65 50.05
N PRO A 645 2.25 21.71 51.39
CA PRO A 645 1.73 22.84 52.15
C PRO A 645 2.40 24.16 51.74
N GLY A 646 1.63 25.24 51.69
CA GLY A 646 2.16 26.60 51.48
C GLY A 646 2.95 27.12 52.67
N LYS A 647 3.54 28.31 52.53
CA LYS A 647 4.26 29.00 53.62
C LYS A 647 3.36 29.29 54.84
N ASP A 648 2.04 29.35 54.64
CA ASP A 648 1.02 29.52 55.67
C ASP A 648 0.59 28.20 56.35
N GLY A 649 1.20 27.07 55.96
CA GLY A 649 0.90 25.74 56.47
C GLY A 649 -0.39 25.12 55.90
N LYS A 650 -1.11 25.82 55.01
CA LYS A 650 -2.32 25.28 54.38
C LYS A 650 -1.95 24.47 53.14
N PHE A 651 -2.67 23.37 52.94
CA PHE A 651 -2.51 22.54 51.75
C PHE A 651 -3.61 22.85 50.72
N ALA A 652 -3.23 23.49 49.61
CA ALA A 652 -4.12 23.75 48.50
C ALA A 652 -4.18 22.54 47.56
N GLN A 653 -5.38 22.04 47.27
CA GLN A 653 -5.60 20.86 46.42
C GLN A 653 -5.70 21.23 44.92
N ARG A 654 -4.88 22.18 44.47
CA ARG A 654 -4.84 22.67 43.09
C ARG A 654 -3.63 22.04 42.37
N PHE A 655 -3.83 20.92 41.69
CA PHE A 655 -2.76 20.17 41.00
C PHE A 655 -2.61 20.56 39.52
N GLY A 656 -2.98 21.80 39.20
CA GLY A 656 -2.94 22.35 37.85
C GLY A 656 -3.64 21.42 36.83
N PRO A 657 -2.98 21.04 35.72
CA PRO A 657 -3.56 20.26 34.63
C PRO A 657 -4.18 18.92 35.02
N ILE A 658 -3.72 18.35 36.14
CA ILE A 658 -4.20 17.05 36.62
C ILE A 658 -5.64 17.16 37.12
N ASN A 659 -6.06 18.32 37.60
CA ASN A 659 -7.42 18.50 38.09
C ASN A 659 -8.47 18.52 36.97
N HIS A 660 -8.08 18.66 35.71
CA HIS A 660 -9.02 18.69 34.58
C HIS A 660 -9.47 17.27 34.17
N SER A 661 -10.58 17.19 33.42
CA SER A 661 -11.18 15.93 32.95
C SER A 661 -10.27 15.05 32.07
N LYS A 662 -9.22 15.59 31.43
CA LYS A 662 -8.20 14.80 30.71
C LYS A 662 -6.85 14.76 31.42
N GLY A 663 -6.77 15.27 32.65
CA GLY A 663 -5.56 15.31 33.47
C GLY A 663 -5.01 13.91 33.79
N TYR A 664 -5.87 12.89 33.88
CA TYR A 664 -5.45 11.51 34.10
C TYR A 664 -4.52 10.98 32.99
N LYS A 665 -4.66 11.45 31.74
CA LYS A 665 -3.79 11.05 30.63
C LYS A 665 -2.35 11.51 30.87
N LEU A 666 -2.16 12.71 31.43
CA LEU A 666 -0.84 13.21 31.80
C LEU A 666 -0.19 12.34 32.87
N LEU A 667 -0.97 11.96 33.89
CA LEU A 667 -0.50 11.07 34.94
C LEU A 667 -0.18 9.68 34.39
N ASN A 668 -1.03 9.10 33.54
CA ASN A 668 -0.79 7.79 32.94
C ASN A 668 0.52 7.78 32.12
N VAL A 669 0.80 8.85 31.39
CA VAL A 669 2.06 9.00 30.66
C VAL A 669 3.23 9.01 31.64
N ILE A 670 3.28 9.91 32.62
CA ILE A 670 4.48 10.08 33.46
C ILE A 670 4.84 8.83 34.28
N ILE A 671 3.84 8.10 34.79
CA ILE A 671 4.06 6.94 35.66
C ILE A 671 4.46 5.68 34.89
N THR A 672 4.28 5.66 33.56
CA THR A 672 4.60 4.51 32.69
C THR A 672 5.93 4.66 31.93
N ARG A 673 6.77 5.63 32.31
CA ARG A 673 8.06 5.91 31.65
C ARG A 673 9.24 5.08 32.15
N ALA A 674 9.12 4.46 33.33
CA ALA A 674 10.21 3.68 33.92
C ALA A 674 10.22 2.23 33.43
N LYS A 675 11.42 1.71 33.13
CA LYS A 675 11.64 0.28 32.84
C LYS A 675 11.87 -0.52 34.11
N TYR A 676 12.71 -0.02 35.02
CA TYR A 676 13.07 -0.71 36.26
C TYR A 676 12.51 -0.01 37.49
N LYS A 677 12.83 1.28 37.71
CA LYS A 677 12.53 1.92 38.99
C LYS A 677 11.95 3.32 38.90
N VAL A 678 11.02 3.62 39.80
CA VAL A 678 10.48 4.97 40.03
C VAL A 678 10.77 5.41 41.46
N TYR A 679 11.38 6.58 41.61
CA TYR A 679 11.45 7.30 42.89
C TYR A 679 10.40 8.40 42.90
N VAL A 680 9.43 8.33 43.81
CA VAL A 680 8.35 9.32 43.93
C VAL A 680 8.64 10.24 45.12
N CYS A 681 9.12 11.44 44.82
CA CYS A 681 9.32 12.51 45.80
C CYS A 681 8.04 13.34 45.91
N SER A 682 7.42 13.32 47.09
CA SER A 682 6.20 14.09 47.33
C SER A 682 6.17 14.78 48.68
N SER A 683 5.63 15.99 48.69
CA SER A 683 5.33 16.76 49.90
C SER A 683 3.83 16.87 50.18
N VAL A 684 3.00 16.13 49.44
CA VAL A 684 1.56 16.06 49.68
C VAL A 684 1.32 15.41 51.05
N PRO A 685 0.48 16.00 51.93
CA PRO A 685 0.19 15.42 53.23
C PRO A 685 -0.45 14.04 53.12
N GLU A 686 0.08 13.06 53.86
CA GLU A 686 -0.44 11.69 53.86
C GLU A 686 -1.93 11.59 54.18
N LYS A 687 -2.38 12.37 55.17
CA LYS A 687 -3.80 12.43 55.55
C LYS A 687 -4.70 12.86 54.40
N ALA A 688 -4.18 13.63 53.43
CA ALA A 688 -4.96 14.07 52.27
C ALA A 688 -5.11 12.95 51.24
N PHE A 689 -4.00 12.34 50.80
CA PHE A 689 -4.06 11.34 49.73
C PHE A 689 -4.58 9.97 50.19
N MET A 690 -4.51 9.65 51.49
CA MET A 690 -5.12 8.42 52.02
C MET A 690 -6.65 8.40 51.91
N ASN A 691 -7.28 9.56 51.71
CA ASN A 691 -8.71 9.68 51.48
C ASN A 691 -9.12 9.45 50.01
N TYR A 692 -8.25 8.84 49.20
CA TYR A 692 -8.46 8.60 47.76
C TYR A 692 -9.78 7.89 47.45
N LYS A 693 -10.26 6.97 48.30
CA LYS A 693 -11.52 6.23 48.07
C LYS A 693 -12.73 7.15 48.01
N ASP A 694 -12.85 8.06 48.97
CA ASP A 694 -13.97 9.02 49.02
C ASP A 694 -13.95 9.93 47.79
N PHE A 695 -12.75 10.36 47.37
CA PHE A 695 -12.61 11.15 46.14
C PHE A 695 -12.96 10.34 44.88
N LEU A 696 -12.53 9.08 44.76
CA LEU A 696 -12.89 8.24 43.61
C LEU A 696 -14.42 8.04 43.51
N ILE A 697 -15.08 7.81 44.65
CA ILE A 697 -16.55 7.68 44.71
C ILE A 697 -17.24 9.00 44.35
N THR A 698 -16.73 10.13 44.85
CA THR A 698 -17.32 11.46 44.61
C THR A 698 -17.20 11.86 43.13
N GLU A 699 -16.06 11.58 42.50
CA GLU A 699 -15.80 11.91 41.09
C GLU A 699 -16.43 10.89 40.13
N GLY A 700 -16.86 9.72 40.61
CA GLY A 700 -17.48 8.65 39.82
C GLY A 700 -16.61 8.06 38.70
N SER A 701 -15.31 8.38 38.69
CA SER A 701 -14.36 7.98 37.65
C SER A 701 -12.91 8.05 38.14
N ASN A 702 -12.02 7.29 37.49
CA ASN A 702 -10.58 7.33 37.75
C ASN A 702 -9.91 8.59 37.17
N ASN A 703 -10.28 9.76 37.67
CA ASN A 703 -9.90 11.04 37.08
C ASN A 703 -9.53 12.12 38.11
N LYS A 704 -9.11 13.29 37.61
CA LYS A 704 -8.81 14.50 38.37
C LYS A 704 -7.82 14.23 39.52
N ARG A 705 -8.05 14.88 40.67
CA ARG A 705 -7.25 14.68 41.90
C ARG A 705 -7.36 13.27 42.50
N ALA A 706 -8.48 12.58 42.29
CA ALA A 706 -8.74 11.29 42.92
C ALA A 706 -7.74 10.23 42.47
N VAL A 707 -7.47 10.17 41.16
CA VAL A 707 -6.50 9.21 40.60
C VAL A 707 -5.06 9.54 41.00
N PHE A 708 -4.71 10.83 41.14
CA PHE A 708 -3.41 11.25 41.64
C PHE A 708 -3.20 10.82 43.10
N TYR A 709 -4.19 11.02 43.98
CA TYR A 709 -4.12 10.53 45.35
C TYR A 709 -4.03 9.01 45.44
N ALA A 710 -4.82 8.29 44.62
CA ALA A 710 -4.72 6.85 44.53
C ALA A 710 -3.31 6.39 44.10
N TYR A 711 -2.65 7.11 43.19
CA TYR A 711 -1.28 6.79 42.77
C TYR A 711 -0.25 7.00 43.88
N LEU A 712 -0.38 8.07 44.68
CA LEU A 712 0.51 8.28 45.84
C LEU A 712 0.31 7.19 46.90
N ALA A 713 -0.95 6.84 47.20
CA ALA A 713 -1.27 5.72 48.09
C ALA A 713 -0.71 4.39 47.56
N TYR A 714 -0.81 4.15 46.25
CA TYR A 714 -0.26 2.96 45.59
C TYR A 714 1.27 2.91 45.68
N SER A 715 1.92 4.03 45.36
CA SER A 715 3.38 4.17 45.43
C SER A 715 3.89 3.90 46.85
N LYS A 716 3.18 4.41 47.86
CA LYS A 716 3.48 4.14 49.27
C LYS A 716 3.30 2.65 49.62
N ALA A 717 2.19 2.04 49.25
CA ALA A 717 1.91 0.63 49.52
C ALA A 717 2.97 -0.31 48.89
N VAL A 718 3.40 -0.02 47.66
CA VAL A 718 4.48 -0.77 46.99
C VAL A 718 5.82 -0.56 47.71
N SER A 719 6.14 0.69 48.08
CA SER A 719 7.38 1.04 48.76
C SER A 719 7.51 0.43 50.16
N GLU A 720 6.39 0.15 50.84
CA GLU A 720 6.35 -0.46 52.18
C GLU A 720 6.16 -1.98 52.13
N GLY A 721 5.98 -2.58 50.95
CA GLY A 721 5.67 -4.00 50.79
C GLY A 721 4.29 -4.41 51.31
N ASN A 722 3.35 -3.46 51.45
CA ASN A 722 2.01 -3.69 51.97
C ASN A 722 1.06 -4.18 50.85
N ASN A 723 1.06 -5.50 50.62
CA ASN A 723 0.26 -6.13 49.56
C ASN A 723 -1.25 -5.92 49.73
N ASP A 724 -1.77 -5.96 50.97
CA ASP A 724 -3.22 -5.79 51.23
C ASP A 724 -3.69 -4.40 50.83
N SER A 725 -2.92 -3.36 51.21
CA SER A 725 -3.20 -1.98 50.81
C SER A 725 -3.11 -1.81 49.30
N ARG A 726 -2.08 -2.40 48.66
CA ARG A 726 -1.95 -2.38 47.20
C ARG A 726 -3.18 -2.96 46.51
N ILE A 727 -3.59 -4.16 46.90
CA ILE A 727 -4.76 -4.85 46.30
C ILE A 727 -6.04 -4.05 46.57
N GLY A 728 -6.20 -3.48 47.76
CA GLY A 728 -7.34 -2.62 48.08
C GLY A 728 -7.43 -1.38 47.21
N ILE A 729 -6.30 -0.75 46.86
CA ILE A 729 -6.25 0.40 45.95
C ILE A 729 -6.59 -0.02 44.51
N LEU A 730 -5.98 -1.11 44.03
CA LEU A 730 -6.25 -1.64 42.68
C LEU A 730 -7.73 -2.03 42.50
N THR A 731 -8.33 -2.63 43.53
CA THR A 731 -9.76 -2.99 43.53
C THR A 731 -10.63 -1.73 43.44
N ALA A 732 -10.35 -0.71 44.26
CA ALA A 732 -11.09 0.55 44.22
C ALA A 732 -10.99 1.25 42.84
N LEU A 733 -9.83 1.19 42.17
CA LEU A 733 -9.68 1.71 40.82
C LEU A 733 -10.51 0.91 39.80
N SER A 734 -10.54 -0.42 39.92
CA SER A 734 -11.32 -1.27 39.02
C SER A 734 -12.83 -1.12 39.21
N GLU A 735 -13.30 -0.86 40.43
CA GLU A 735 -14.72 -0.62 40.72
C GLU A 735 -15.22 0.70 40.11
N ASN A 736 -14.32 1.69 39.96
CA ASN A 736 -14.62 3.00 39.38
C ASN A 736 -14.24 3.11 37.89
N SER A 737 -13.94 1.98 37.21
CA SER A 737 -13.73 1.96 35.76
C SER A 737 -15.03 1.67 35.01
N THR A 738 -15.15 2.19 33.77
CA THR A 738 -16.40 2.22 32.98
C THR A 738 -16.88 0.86 32.47
N LYS A 739 -16.18 -0.24 32.76
CA LYS A 739 -16.59 -1.61 32.45
C LYS A 739 -16.21 -2.54 33.58
N SER A 740 -17.18 -2.89 34.42
CA SER A 740 -17.08 -3.96 35.40
C SER A 740 -16.97 -5.32 34.68
N THR A 741 -15.76 -5.73 34.31
CA THR A 741 -15.47 -7.14 34.00
C THR A 741 -15.35 -7.89 35.32
N SER A 742 -16.36 -8.69 35.62
CA SER A 742 -16.30 -9.69 36.69
C SER A 742 -15.13 -10.65 36.41
N PHE A 743 -14.06 -10.55 37.19
CA PHE A 743 -13.00 -11.55 37.17
C PHE A 743 -13.49 -12.78 37.94
N ASN A 744 -13.51 -13.94 37.28
CA ASN A 744 -13.51 -15.20 38.00
C ASN A 744 -12.14 -15.32 38.67
N VAL A 745 -12.09 -15.07 39.98
CA VAL A 745 -10.99 -15.50 40.83
C VAL A 745 -11.04 -17.03 40.85
N GLY A 746 -10.52 -17.65 39.79
CA GLY A 746 -10.43 -19.09 39.66
C GLY A 746 -9.51 -19.62 40.74
N SER A 747 -10.08 -20.47 41.60
CA SER A 747 -9.43 -21.20 42.70
C SER A 747 -7.94 -21.43 42.45
N PHE A 748 -7.10 -20.88 43.31
CA PHE A 748 -5.66 -21.08 43.24
C PHE A 748 -5.34 -22.43 43.87
N GLY A 749 -4.77 -23.37 43.10
CA GLY A 749 -4.04 -24.51 43.65
C GLY A 749 -4.34 -25.89 43.07
N GLU A 750 -5.37 -26.07 42.24
CA GLU A 750 -5.70 -27.38 41.63
C GLU A 750 -5.26 -27.42 40.17
N LEU A 751 -4.68 -28.54 39.73
CA LEU A 751 -4.33 -28.80 38.32
C LEU A 751 -5.60 -28.77 37.46
N GLU A 752 -5.51 -28.25 36.24
CA GLU A 752 -6.69 -27.96 35.42
C GLU A 752 -7.14 -29.16 34.56
N SER A 753 -6.34 -30.24 34.50
CA SER A 753 -6.68 -31.43 33.73
C SER A 753 -6.18 -32.76 34.33
N PRO A 754 -6.88 -33.90 34.07
CA PRO A 754 -6.41 -35.23 34.48
C PRO A 754 -5.05 -35.62 33.89
N PHE A 755 -4.68 -35.03 32.75
CA PHE A 755 -3.37 -35.24 32.14
C PHE A 755 -2.26 -34.56 32.94
N GLU A 756 -2.46 -33.31 33.35
CA GLU A 756 -1.55 -32.62 34.27
C GLU A 756 -1.41 -33.36 35.60
N GLU A 757 -2.52 -33.85 36.16
CA GLU A 757 -2.51 -34.67 37.38
C GLU A 757 -1.64 -35.92 37.23
N GLU A 758 -1.77 -36.67 36.12
CA GLU A 758 -0.94 -37.86 35.89
C GLU A 758 0.55 -37.50 35.78
N VAL A 759 0.89 -36.45 35.03
CA VAL A 759 2.27 -35.97 34.89
C VAL A 759 2.83 -35.55 36.26
N TYR A 760 2.06 -34.78 37.02
CA TYR A 760 2.46 -34.30 38.34
C TYR A 760 2.73 -35.46 39.30
N GLN A 761 1.81 -36.44 39.39
CA GLN A 761 2.01 -37.60 40.26
C GLN A 761 3.26 -38.41 39.89
N ARG A 762 3.52 -38.62 38.58
CA ARG A 762 4.76 -39.29 38.14
C ARG A 762 6.02 -38.52 38.49
N LEU A 763 5.98 -37.18 38.44
CA LEU A 763 7.10 -36.35 38.88
C LEU A 763 7.27 -36.40 40.41
N VAL A 764 6.19 -36.41 41.19
CA VAL A 764 6.25 -36.55 42.65
C VAL A 764 6.98 -37.85 43.03
N ASP A 765 6.66 -38.96 42.36
CA ASP A 765 7.30 -40.27 42.59
C ASP A 765 8.82 -40.26 42.30
N GLU A 766 9.27 -39.49 41.31
CA GLU A 766 10.68 -39.49 40.82
C GLU A 766 11.56 -38.41 41.47
N VAL A 767 11.03 -37.22 41.74
CA VAL A 767 11.82 -36.05 42.21
C VAL A 767 11.34 -35.45 43.55
N GLY A 768 10.20 -35.90 44.06
CA GLY A 768 9.61 -35.43 45.32
C GLY A 768 8.81 -34.13 45.19
N GLU A 769 7.77 -34.01 46.01
CA GLU A 769 6.81 -32.90 45.99
C GLU A 769 7.45 -31.53 46.28
N SER A 770 8.45 -31.47 47.17
CA SER A 770 9.07 -30.20 47.61
C SER A 770 9.75 -29.39 46.50
N LYS A 771 10.04 -30.02 45.36
CA LYS A 771 10.66 -29.38 44.18
C LYS A 771 9.65 -28.99 43.11
N LEU A 772 8.37 -29.32 43.28
CA LEU A 772 7.34 -29.11 42.28
C LEU A 772 6.36 -28.03 42.75
N ILE A 773 6.07 -27.09 41.86
CA ILE A 773 5.11 -26.01 42.10
C ILE A 773 4.04 -26.12 41.01
N PRO A 774 2.85 -26.67 41.29
CA PRO A 774 1.77 -26.73 40.32
C PRO A 774 1.16 -25.34 40.11
N GLN A 775 0.70 -25.07 38.88
CA GLN A 775 -0.06 -23.88 38.51
C GLN A 775 0.61 -22.56 38.95
N MET A 776 1.95 -22.50 38.82
CA MET A 776 2.71 -21.33 39.24
C MET A 776 2.33 -20.13 38.38
N LYS A 777 1.72 -19.12 39.00
CA LYS A 777 1.38 -17.87 38.33
C LYS A 777 2.64 -17.03 38.12
N VAL A 778 2.97 -16.78 36.86
CA VAL A 778 4.07 -15.92 36.42
C VAL A 778 3.49 -14.82 35.55
N SER A 779 3.29 -13.64 36.13
CA SER A 779 2.47 -12.58 35.54
C SER A 779 1.06 -13.11 35.18
N GLU A 780 0.59 -12.96 33.94
CA GLU A 780 -0.68 -13.49 33.44
C GLU A 780 -0.59 -14.95 32.94
N PHE A 781 0.60 -15.57 32.98
CA PHE A 781 0.75 -16.98 32.67
C PHE A 781 0.53 -17.84 33.90
N ARG A 782 -0.16 -18.96 33.72
CA ARG A 782 -0.12 -20.09 34.65
C ARG A 782 0.70 -21.17 33.97
N ILE A 783 1.79 -21.55 34.62
CA ILE A 783 2.64 -22.66 34.18
C ILE A 783 2.09 -23.91 34.87
N ASP A 784 1.78 -24.94 34.09
CA ASP A 784 1.14 -26.16 34.60
C ASP A 784 1.93 -26.77 35.77
N ILE A 785 3.23 -26.98 35.58
CA ILE A 785 4.13 -27.50 36.61
C ILE A 785 5.49 -26.80 36.49
N VAL A 786 6.01 -26.29 37.62
CA VAL A 786 7.38 -25.76 37.69
C VAL A 786 8.23 -26.69 38.55
N TYR A 787 9.36 -27.13 37.99
CA TYR A 787 10.41 -27.79 38.75
C TYR A 787 11.42 -26.74 39.24
N ASP A 788 11.51 -26.57 40.55
CA ASP A 788 12.49 -25.74 41.22
C ASP A 788 13.58 -26.62 41.83
N PRO A 789 14.81 -26.65 41.27
CA PRO A 789 15.88 -27.51 41.76
C PRO A 789 16.31 -27.18 43.18
N LYS A 790 16.00 -25.96 43.69
CA LYS A 790 16.50 -25.41 44.97
C LYS A 790 18.02 -25.30 45.04
N ILE A 791 18.69 -25.24 43.88
CA ILE A 791 20.14 -25.09 43.75
C ILE A 791 20.41 -23.70 43.18
N ALA A 792 21.21 -22.90 43.90
CA ALA A 792 21.58 -21.56 43.44
C ALA A 792 22.35 -21.63 42.10
N GLY A 793 21.96 -20.79 41.14
CA GLY A 793 22.55 -20.75 39.80
C GLY A 793 21.98 -21.76 38.80
N VAL A 794 21.10 -22.69 39.23
CA VAL A 794 20.38 -23.60 38.32
C VAL A 794 18.99 -23.03 38.03
N PRO A 795 18.58 -22.88 36.76
CA PRO A 795 17.27 -22.34 36.41
C PRO A 795 16.12 -23.25 36.82
N LYS A 796 14.96 -22.62 37.06
CA LYS A 796 13.68 -23.34 37.18
C LYS A 796 13.26 -23.89 35.83
N ILE A 797 12.62 -25.05 35.80
CA ILE A 797 12.10 -25.66 34.58
C ILE A 797 10.59 -25.47 34.54
N ALA A 798 10.09 -24.82 33.49
CA ALA A 798 8.67 -24.75 33.18
C ALA A 798 8.28 -26.00 32.38
N ILE A 799 7.43 -26.84 32.97
CA ILE A 799 6.91 -28.07 32.36
C ILE A 799 5.46 -27.78 31.96
N GLU A 800 5.20 -27.75 30.66
CA GLU A 800 3.88 -27.47 30.10
C GLU A 800 3.34 -28.69 29.36
N CYS A 801 2.12 -29.05 29.72
CA CYS A 801 1.34 -30.11 29.13
C CYS A 801 0.53 -29.51 27.96
N ASP A 802 0.56 -30.12 26.78
CA ASP A 802 -0.33 -29.74 25.68
C ASP A 802 -1.81 -29.93 26.09
N GLY A 803 -2.44 -28.85 26.52
CA GLY A 803 -3.85 -28.87 26.90
C GLY A 803 -4.80 -28.90 25.70
N ALA A 804 -6.08 -29.21 25.94
CA ALA A 804 -7.16 -29.12 24.93
C ALA A 804 -7.22 -27.73 24.25
N LYS A 805 -6.77 -26.67 24.94
CA LYS A 805 -6.64 -25.30 24.40
C LYS A 805 -5.62 -25.22 23.24
N TYR A 806 -4.56 -26.03 23.23
CA TYR A 806 -3.58 -26.08 22.13
C TYR A 806 -4.23 -26.50 20.80
N HIS A 807 -5.27 -27.34 20.87
CA HIS A 807 -6.04 -27.79 19.70
C HIS A 807 -7.32 -26.97 19.45
N SER A 808 -7.58 -25.92 20.24
CA SER A 808 -8.82 -25.15 20.16
C SER A 808 -8.87 -24.17 18.98
N SER A 809 -7.71 -23.77 18.44
CA SER A 809 -7.60 -22.90 17.26
C SER A 809 -6.36 -23.23 16.44
N ARG A 810 -6.36 -22.85 15.15
CA ARG A 810 -5.21 -23.05 14.26
C ARG A 810 -4.04 -22.16 14.64
N GLU A 811 -4.28 -21.09 15.39
CA GLU A 811 -3.29 -20.10 15.80
C GLU A 811 -2.76 -20.34 17.23
N ALA A 812 -3.30 -21.31 17.97
CA ALA A 812 -2.92 -21.60 19.36
C ALA A 812 -1.42 -21.89 19.52
N TYR A 813 -0.80 -22.54 18.53
CA TYR A 813 0.65 -22.81 18.53
C TYR A 813 1.51 -21.53 18.49
N LEU A 814 1.01 -20.43 17.90
CA LEU A 814 1.72 -19.14 17.90
C LEU A 814 1.71 -18.52 19.28
N HIS A 815 0.57 -18.59 19.98
CA HIS A 815 0.46 -18.13 21.36
C HIS A 815 1.36 -18.95 22.28
N ASP A 816 1.39 -20.27 22.11
CA ASP A 816 2.22 -21.17 22.90
C ASP A 816 3.73 -20.96 22.65
N ARG A 817 4.13 -20.77 21.38
CA ARG A 817 5.51 -20.39 21.04
C ARG A 817 5.89 -19.03 21.63
N HIS A 818 4.98 -18.07 21.62
CA HIS A 818 5.21 -16.76 22.23
C HIS A 818 5.35 -16.85 23.75
N ARG A 819 4.49 -17.63 24.41
CA ARG A 819 4.57 -17.94 25.85
C ARG A 819 5.92 -18.57 26.19
N GLN A 820 6.34 -19.62 25.46
CA GLN A 820 7.64 -20.26 25.65
C GLN A 820 8.77 -19.25 25.56
N LYS A 821 8.79 -18.41 24.51
CA LYS A 821 9.83 -17.38 24.33
C LYS A 821 9.86 -16.39 25.51
N ILE A 822 8.69 -16.00 26.04
CA ILE A 822 8.63 -15.14 27.22
C ILE A 822 9.23 -15.85 28.43
N LEU A 823 8.78 -17.06 28.76
CA LEU A 823 9.28 -17.80 29.93
C LEU A 823 10.80 -18.02 29.86
N GLU A 824 11.32 -18.42 28.70
CA GLU A 824 12.76 -18.59 28.48
C GLU A 824 13.55 -17.30 28.66
N SER A 825 13.04 -16.18 28.12
CA SER A 825 13.67 -14.86 28.31
C SER A 825 13.67 -14.36 29.77
N HIS A 826 12.86 -14.97 30.64
CA HIS A 826 12.77 -14.66 32.07
C HIS A 826 13.37 -15.75 32.97
N GLY A 827 14.29 -16.56 32.41
CA GLY A 827 15.14 -17.44 33.20
C GLY A 827 14.60 -18.84 33.44
N PHE A 828 13.50 -19.22 32.81
CA PHE A 828 13.02 -20.60 32.80
C PHE A 828 13.71 -21.41 31.71
N VAL A 829 13.93 -22.68 31.99
CA VAL A 829 14.15 -23.69 30.95
C VAL A 829 12.79 -24.30 30.62
N PHE A 830 12.40 -24.34 29.35
CA PHE A 830 11.08 -24.83 28.96
C PHE A 830 11.13 -26.30 28.54
N HIS A 831 10.14 -27.09 28.96
CA HIS A 831 9.93 -28.46 28.53
C HIS A 831 8.45 -28.70 28.22
N ARG A 832 8.14 -29.14 26.99
CA ARG A 832 6.78 -29.49 26.58
C ARG A 832 6.55 -30.99 26.71
N ILE A 833 5.39 -31.36 27.23
CA ILE A 833 4.90 -32.73 27.25
C ILE A 833 3.71 -32.82 26.31
N TRP A 834 3.73 -33.83 25.44
CA TRP A 834 2.69 -34.09 24.47
C TRP A 834 1.79 -35.23 24.94
N SER A 835 0.50 -34.98 25.06
CA SER A 835 -0.55 -35.85 25.60
C SER A 835 -0.67 -37.09 24.74
N THR A 836 -0.60 -36.93 23.42
CA THR A 836 -0.58 -38.02 22.44
C THR A 836 0.60 -38.97 22.65
N ASN A 837 1.80 -38.44 22.93
CA ASN A 837 2.98 -39.24 23.21
C ASN A 837 2.94 -39.86 24.61
N TRP A 838 2.48 -39.08 25.59
CA TRP A 838 2.36 -39.49 26.98
C TRP A 838 1.39 -40.65 27.13
N TRP A 839 0.15 -40.52 26.67
CA TRP A 839 -0.84 -41.60 26.75
C TRP A 839 -0.45 -42.85 25.95
N ARG A 840 0.36 -42.71 24.90
CA ARG A 840 0.89 -43.84 24.12
C ARG A 840 1.98 -44.61 24.87
N ASN A 841 2.87 -43.92 25.59
CA ASN A 841 3.92 -44.56 26.40
C ASN A 841 4.39 -43.65 27.55
N PRO A 842 3.67 -43.66 28.69
CA PRO A 842 3.96 -42.76 29.80
C PRO A 842 5.34 -42.99 30.40
N GLN A 843 5.80 -44.26 30.46
CA GLN A 843 7.10 -44.62 31.05
C GLN A 843 8.26 -44.02 30.25
N LYS A 844 8.17 -44.07 28.91
CA LYS A 844 9.21 -43.51 28.04
C LYS A 844 9.29 -42.00 28.18
N GLU A 845 8.15 -41.30 28.15
CA GLU A 845 8.13 -39.83 28.27
C GLU A 845 8.51 -39.36 29.68
N THR A 846 8.12 -40.10 30.73
CA THR A 846 8.61 -39.85 32.11
C THR A 846 10.14 -39.93 32.15
N LYS A 847 10.73 -41.02 31.62
CA LYS A 847 12.19 -41.19 31.59
C LYS A 847 12.88 -40.05 30.84
N ARG A 848 12.32 -39.62 29.70
CA ARG A 848 12.84 -38.51 28.90
C ARG A 848 12.81 -37.18 29.66
N LEU A 849 11.72 -36.89 30.37
CA LEU A 849 11.58 -35.70 31.21
C LEU A 849 12.59 -35.71 32.37
N ILE A 850 12.76 -36.84 33.06
CA ILE A 850 13.74 -36.96 34.14
C ILE A 850 15.18 -36.84 33.65
N GLU A 851 15.51 -37.46 32.51
CA GLU A 851 16.83 -37.28 31.86
C GLU A 851 17.08 -35.81 31.50
N PHE A 852 16.06 -35.11 31.00
CA PHE A 852 16.13 -33.68 30.74
C PHE A 852 16.37 -32.87 32.02
N ILE A 853 15.59 -33.09 33.08
CA ILE A 853 15.76 -32.41 34.38
C ILE A 853 17.18 -32.62 34.92
N ARG A 854 17.68 -33.86 34.91
CA ARG A 854 19.06 -34.16 35.35
C ARG A 854 20.11 -33.49 34.48
N SER A 855 19.89 -33.44 33.17
CA SER A 855 20.79 -32.73 32.25
C SER A 855 20.85 -31.24 32.60
N VAL A 856 19.73 -30.67 33.03
CA VAL A 856 19.66 -29.27 33.45
C VAL A 856 20.40 -29.08 34.79
N GLU A 857 20.20 -29.93 35.77
CA GLU A 857 20.93 -29.83 37.05
C GLU A 857 22.46 -30.00 36.90
N SER A 858 22.91 -30.77 35.91
CA SER A 858 24.33 -31.10 35.71
C SER A 858 25.13 -30.10 34.85
N ARG A 859 24.47 -29.15 34.18
CA ARG A 859 25.16 -28.13 33.37
C ARG A 859 25.73 -27.04 34.28
N ASN A 860 27.06 -26.86 34.22
CA ASN A 860 27.78 -25.84 35.01
C ASN A 860 27.83 -24.45 34.35
N ASP A 861 27.51 -24.33 33.06
CA ASP A 861 27.48 -23.05 32.33
C ASP A 861 26.08 -22.80 31.78
N TYR A 862 25.27 -22.10 32.58
CA TYR A 862 24.11 -21.41 32.05
C TYR A 862 24.53 -19.99 31.69
N ASN A 863 24.57 -19.66 30.40
CA ASN A 863 24.56 -18.28 29.90
C ASN A 863 23.19 -17.61 30.16
N LEU A 864 22.66 -17.75 31.37
CA LEU A 864 21.56 -16.95 31.86
C LEU A 864 22.17 -15.66 32.38
N ALA A 865 21.80 -14.55 31.77
CA ALA A 865 22.25 -13.25 32.24
C ALA A 865 21.72 -13.04 33.67
N ASP A 866 22.60 -13.16 34.66
CA ASP A 866 22.27 -12.85 36.05
C ASP A 866 22.10 -11.33 36.21
N HIS A 867 20.86 -10.90 36.09
CA HIS A 867 20.46 -9.51 36.28
C HIS A 867 20.23 -9.15 37.75
N SER A 868 20.44 -10.06 38.72
CA SER A 868 20.26 -9.74 40.14
C SER A 868 21.14 -8.56 40.57
N ARG A 869 22.35 -8.46 40.00
CA ARG A 869 23.28 -7.34 40.25
C ARG A 869 22.80 -6.00 39.68
N THR A 870 21.85 -6.01 38.75
CA THR A 870 21.21 -4.80 38.23
C THR A 870 20.46 -4.06 39.34
N SER A 871 19.94 -4.76 40.35
CA SER A 871 19.27 -4.12 41.49
C SER A 871 20.18 -3.17 42.29
N PHE A 872 21.49 -3.42 42.34
CA PHE A 872 22.46 -2.56 43.04
C PHE A 872 22.66 -1.20 42.37
N ALA A 873 22.30 -1.06 41.09
CA ALA A 873 22.37 0.20 40.37
C ALA A 873 21.35 1.24 40.87
N PHE A 874 20.37 0.83 41.68
CA PHE A 874 19.31 1.72 42.17
C PHE A 874 18.84 1.35 43.59
N THR A 875 19.47 1.92 44.62
CA THR A 875 19.31 1.52 46.03
C THR A 875 18.13 2.19 46.74
N ASP A 876 17.63 1.57 47.82
CA ASP A 876 16.50 2.04 48.64
C ASP A 876 16.92 2.75 49.94
N GLU A 877 18.22 2.94 50.16
CA GLU A 877 18.78 3.58 51.37
C GLU A 877 18.85 5.09 51.19
N PHE A 878 18.11 5.86 52.00
CA PHE A 878 18.07 7.32 51.90
C PHE A 878 18.57 7.96 53.19
N GLN A 879 19.30 9.07 53.04
CA GLN A 879 19.53 10.00 54.13
C GLN A 879 18.42 11.05 54.10
N MET A 880 17.63 11.15 55.18
CA MET A 880 16.61 12.20 55.30
C MET A 880 17.29 13.57 55.31
N VAL A 881 16.76 14.49 54.49
CA VAL A 881 17.33 15.83 54.26
C VAL A 881 17.28 16.74 55.51
N GLU A 882 16.64 16.31 56.60
CA GLU A 882 16.65 17.04 57.90
C GLU A 882 18.09 17.41 58.34
N ASN A 883 19.09 16.59 57.98
CA ASN A 883 20.49 16.86 58.30
C ASN A 883 21.23 17.75 57.29
N TYR A 884 20.74 17.98 56.07
CA TYR A 884 21.44 18.83 55.09
C TYR A 884 21.18 20.33 55.34
N VAL A 885 19.95 20.68 55.74
CA VAL A 885 19.62 22.06 56.18
C VAL A 885 20.38 22.41 57.47
N ALA A 886 20.58 21.42 58.36
CA ALA A 886 21.36 21.57 59.59
C ALA A 886 22.89 21.55 59.34
N GLN A 887 23.42 20.72 58.44
CA GLN A 887 24.87 20.66 58.19
C GLN A 887 25.40 21.88 57.44
N THR A 888 24.58 22.50 56.58
CA THR A 888 24.98 23.77 55.93
C THR A 888 24.99 24.94 56.92
N THR A 889 24.22 24.86 58.01
CA THR A 889 24.26 25.84 59.12
C THR A 889 25.37 25.54 60.13
N ILE A 890 25.76 24.28 60.33
CA ILE A 890 26.81 23.89 61.30
C ILE A 890 28.23 24.11 60.76
N ILE A 891 28.45 24.02 59.44
CA ILE A 891 29.79 24.25 58.85
C ILE A 891 30.16 25.76 58.83
N ASP A 892 29.19 26.67 58.97
CA ASP A 892 29.47 28.10 59.12
C ASP A 892 29.79 28.53 60.56
N THR A 893 29.50 27.70 61.57
CA THR A 893 29.79 28.04 62.97
C THR A 893 31.23 27.78 63.41
N ASP A 894 31.98 26.91 62.74
CA ASP A 894 33.40 26.66 63.08
C ASP A 894 34.35 27.73 62.54
N ASN A 895 33.92 28.53 61.56
CA ASN A 895 34.67 29.71 61.09
C ASN A 895 34.44 30.98 61.95
N GLU A 896 33.44 30.97 62.84
CA GLU A 896 33.17 32.12 63.72
C GLU A 896 33.99 32.13 65.01
N ILE A 897 34.50 30.98 65.49
CA ILE A 897 35.27 30.92 66.75
C ILE A 897 36.78 31.10 66.56
N ALA A 898 37.30 30.88 65.34
CA ALA A 898 38.70 31.17 65.01
C ALA A 898 38.99 32.68 64.85
N THR A 899 37.96 33.52 64.66
CA THR A 899 38.12 34.95 64.33
C THR A 899 38.02 35.88 65.55
N ILE A 900 37.63 35.38 66.72
CA ILE A 900 37.37 36.23 67.92
C ILE A 900 38.65 36.55 68.73
N LYS A 901 39.83 36.00 68.42
CA LYS A 901 41.06 36.18 69.23
C LYS A 901 42.18 37.06 68.66
N SER A 902 41.97 37.79 67.56
CA SER A 902 43.04 38.61 66.96
C SER A 902 42.72 40.10 66.81
N ILE A 903 41.70 40.62 67.50
CA ILE A 903 41.42 42.07 67.56
C ILE A 903 42.14 42.70 68.77
N GLU A 904 43.47 42.74 68.73
CA GLU A 904 44.23 43.80 69.37
C GLU A 904 45.03 44.54 68.28
N LYS A 905 44.68 45.82 68.12
CA LYS A 905 45.34 46.91 67.37
C LYS A 905 46.74 46.55 66.80
N LYS A 906 47.04 46.82 65.53
CA LYS A 906 46.95 48.14 64.88
C LYS A 906 47.22 48.04 63.36
N GLN A 907 46.40 48.72 62.56
CA GLN A 907 46.62 49.35 61.23
C GLN A 907 47.29 48.51 60.10
N GLU A 908 46.88 48.54 58.83
CA GLU A 908 46.16 49.55 58.06
C GLU A 908 45.63 48.96 56.72
N THR A 909 44.46 49.45 56.29
CA THR A 909 43.96 49.59 54.89
C THR A 909 43.99 48.42 53.90
N GLN A 910 42.80 47.93 53.52
CA GLN A 910 42.21 48.10 52.18
C GLN A 910 40.88 47.34 52.05
N ALA A 911 39.76 48.04 51.81
CA ALA A 911 38.57 47.49 51.14
C ALA A 911 37.56 48.58 50.77
N LYS A 912 37.36 48.81 49.47
CA LYS A 912 36.08 49.02 48.75
C LYS A 912 36.40 49.56 47.35
N LEU A 913 36.27 48.71 46.33
CA LEU A 913 36.19 49.15 44.93
C LEU A 913 34.70 49.41 44.63
N PHE A 914 34.34 50.68 44.53
CA PHE A 914 33.02 51.18 44.17
C PHE A 914 32.79 51.02 42.65
N LYS A 915 31.59 50.56 42.24
CA LYS A 915 31.08 50.83 40.89
C LYS A 915 30.16 52.05 40.98
N ASP A 916 30.37 53.05 40.13
CA ASP A 916 29.60 54.30 40.12
C ASP A 916 28.18 54.06 39.58
N GLU A 917 27.25 53.83 40.50
CA GLU A 917 25.82 53.68 40.21
C GLU A 917 25.16 55.05 39.99
N ILE A 918 24.25 55.13 39.02
CA ILE A 918 23.53 56.37 38.69
C ILE A 918 22.53 56.70 39.79
N SER A 919 22.65 57.89 40.37
CA SER A 919 21.77 58.43 41.39
C SER A 919 21.30 59.86 41.07
N LEU A 920 20.48 60.45 41.95
CA LEU A 920 20.01 61.82 41.79
C LEU A 920 21.21 62.79 41.87
N GLY A 921 21.37 63.65 40.86
CA GLY A 921 22.53 64.56 40.73
C GLY A 921 23.61 64.06 39.74
N SER A 922 23.55 62.80 39.32
CA SER A 922 24.53 62.24 38.37
C SER A 922 24.42 62.89 36.99
N LYS A 923 25.58 63.13 36.38
CA LYS A 923 25.73 63.46 34.96
C LYS A 923 26.08 62.19 34.19
N VAL A 924 25.19 61.78 33.28
CA VAL A 924 25.28 60.50 32.58
C VAL A 924 25.34 60.75 31.08
N THR A 925 26.25 60.06 30.39
CA THR A 925 26.25 59.99 28.91
C THR A 925 25.59 58.67 28.50
N VAL A 926 24.53 58.75 27.71
CA VAL A 926 23.81 57.58 27.19
C VAL A 926 23.78 57.61 25.66
N LYS A 927 23.84 56.43 25.03
CA LYS A 927 23.75 56.27 23.58
C LYS A 927 22.48 55.55 23.19
N TYR A 928 21.71 56.14 22.31
CA TYR A 928 20.49 55.53 21.77
C TYR A 928 20.85 54.46 20.74
N MET A 929 20.46 53.22 20.98
CA MET A 929 20.85 52.08 20.13
C MET A 929 20.15 52.08 18.78
N ASN A 930 18.97 52.70 18.69
CA ASN A 930 18.17 52.78 17.46
C ASN A 930 18.74 53.75 16.40
N ASN A 931 19.45 54.80 16.81
CA ASN A 931 20.00 55.82 15.90
C ASN A 931 21.47 56.18 16.16
N GLY A 932 22.10 55.55 17.15
CA GLY A 932 23.51 55.69 17.49
C GLY A 932 23.90 57.04 18.10
N LYS A 933 22.94 57.88 18.49
CA LYS A 933 23.22 59.25 18.97
C LYS A 933 23.47 59.30 20.47
N ASP A 934 24.55 59.96 20.86
CA ASP A 934 24.93 60.17 22.25
C ASP A 934 24.28 61.44 22.82
N ILE A 935 23.74 61.34 24.03
CA ILE A 935 23.20 62.47 24.79
C ILE A 935 23.79 62.47 26.19
N LYS A 936 24.19 63.65 26.64
CA LYS A 936 24.62 63.89 28.02
C LYS A 936 23.48 64.49 28.81
N VAL A 937 23.08 63.82 29.88
CA VAL A 937 21.98 64.23 30.75
C VAL A 937 22.46 64.44 32.19
N HIS A 938 21.81 65.36 32.90
CA HIS A 938 22.02 65.59 34.33
C HIS A 938 20.69 65.39 35.05
N ILE A 939 20.63 64.42 35.97
CA ILE A 939 19.39 64.04 36.66
C ILE A 939 19.16 64.99 37.84
N VAL A 940 18.06 65.72 37.82
CA VAL A 940 17.66 66.65 38.89
C VAL A 940 16.21 66.39 39.33
N GLU A 941 15.83 66.77 40.55
CA GLU A 941 14.49 66.47 41.08
C GLU A 941 13.37 67.10 40.23
N THR A 942 13.51 68.38 39.89
CA THR A 942 12.57 69.12 39.04
C THR A 942 13.32 69.90 37.96
N ALA A 943 12.94 69.69 36.69
CA ALA A 943 13.50 70.42 35.55
C ALA A 943 12.37 70.98 34.68
N ASN A 944 12.49 72.25 34.28
CA ASN A 944 11.66 72.82 33.22
C ASN A 944 12.12 72.25 31.87
N LYS A 945 11.20 71.75 31.05
CA LYS A 945 11.52 71.15 29.74
C LYS A 945 12.25 72.21 28.87
N ASN A 946 13.55 71.97 28.63
CA ASN A 946 14.45 72.64 27.67
C ASN A 946 15.56 73.56 28.22
N GLU A 947 16.07 73.36 29.45
CA GLU A 947 17.39 73.91 29.83
C GLU A 947 18.54 73.00 29.37
N ILE A 948 19.32 73.45 28.39
CA ILE A 948 20.60 72.85 27.99
C ILE A 948 21.71 73.86 28.28
N SER A 949 22.67 73.49 29.14
CA SER A 949 23.84 74.32 29.45
C SER A 949 25.11 73.51 29.21
N ASN A 950 26.07 74.03 28.43
CA ASN A 950 27.32 73.35 28.04
C ASN A 950 27.12 71.94 27.45
N GLY A 951 26.08 71.76 26.62
CA GLY A 951 25.82 70.49 25.92
C GLY A 951 25.27 69.35 26.80
N ILE A 952 24.96 69.63 28.08
CA ILE A 952 24.34 68.68 29.01
C ILE A 952 22.90 69.10 29.26
N GLN A 953 21.96 68.20 29.01
CA GLN A 953 20.53 68.44 29.19
C GLN A 953 20.10 68.06 30.61
N LYS A 954 19.49 68.99 31.34
CA LYS A 954 18.90 68.65 32.65
C LYS A 954 17.58 67.92 32.43
N ILE A 955 17.44 66.74 33.04
CA ILE A 955 16.21 65.95 32.98
C ILE A 955 15.67 65.72 34.38
N SER A 956 14.34 65.80 34.52
CA SER A 956 13.69 65.51 35.81
C SER A 956 13.77 64.02 36.10
N LEU A 957 13.89 63.66 37.38
CA LEU A 957 13.84 62.28 37.88
C LEU A 957 12.60 61.50 37.41
N LYS A 958 11.49 62.19 37.12
CA LYS A 958 10.24 61.60 36.60
C LYS A 958 10.21 61.43 35.08
N SER A 959 11.27 61.83 34.37
CA SER A 959 11.33 61.63 32.92
C SER A 959 11.56 60.15 32.58
N PRO A 960 10.97 59.61 31.50
CA PRO A 960 11.10 58.19 31.16
C PRO A 960 12.55 57.73 31.07
N LEU A 961 13.44 58.58 30.52
CA LEU A 961 14.87 58.28 30.43
C LEU A 961 15.54 58.22 31.80
N ALA A 962 15.28 59.18 32.69
CA ALA A 962 15.87 59.19 34.03
C ALA A 962 15.41 57.99 34.86
N THR A 963 14.12 57.65 34.79
CA THR A 963 13.55 56.52 35.54
C THR A 963 14.13 55.19 35.06
N SER A 964 14.40 55.03 33.76
CA SER A 964 14.99 53.80 33.21
C SER A 964 16.48 53.61 33.52
N ILE A 965 17.24 54.68 33.75
CA ILE A 965 18.71 54.59 33.95
C ILE A 965 19.14 54.69 35.42
N LEU A 966 18.23 55.05 36.34
CA LEU A 966 18.53 55.14 37.77
C LEU A 966 18.86 53.76 38.35
N GLY A 967 19.92 53.67 39.16
CA GLY A 967 20.39 52.41 39.76
C GLY A 967 21.23 51.53 38.84
N HIS A 968 21.45 51.94 37.60
CA HIS A 968 22.27 51.21 36.64
C HIS A 968 23.70 51.76 36.57
N THR A 969 24.60 50.95 36.01
CA THR A 969 26.04 51.26 35.93
C THR A 969 26.53 51.33 34.48
N VAL A 970 27.76 51.81 34.27
CA VAL A 970 28.36 51.90 32.93
C VAL A 970 28.42 50.51 32.27
N GLY A 971 27.88 50.40 31.05
CA GLY A 971 27.77 49.17 30.26
C GLY A 971 26.37 48.55 30.21
N ASP A 972 25.44 48.98 31.08
CA ASP A 972 24.08 48.47 31.08
C ASP A 972 23.27 49.06 29.90
N ILE A 973 22.46 48.21 29.24
CA ILE A 973 21.53 48.60 28.18
C ILE A 973 20.10 48.51 28.72
N VAL A 974 19.39 49.64 28.74
CA VAL A 974 18.07 49.76 29.36
C VAL A 974 17.02 50.28 28.39
N LYS A 975 15.79 49.79 28.52
CA LYS A 975 14.65 50.20 27.70
C LYS A 975 14.03 51.49 28.24
N VAL A 976 13.76 52.47 27.37
CA VAL A 976 13.25 53.80 27.74
C VAL A 976 11.79 53.95 27.30
N GLY A 977 10.86 53.84 28.26
CA GLY A 977 9.41 53.96 28.04
C GLY A 977 8.78 52.77 27.31
N ASN A 978 7.56 52.96 26.77
CA ASN A 978 6.73 51.88 26.19
C ASN A 978 6.93 51.63 24.68
N LEU A 979 7.85 52.36 24.03
CA LEU A 979 8.25 52.12 22.62
C LEU A 979 9.64 51.45 22.62
N ASP A 980 9.99 50.66 21.59
CA ASP A 980 11.25 49.88 21.49
C ASP A 980 12.51 50.75 21.30
N ASN A 981 12.75 51.68 22.22
CA ASN A 981 13.94 52.52 22.27
C ASN A 981 14.82 52.07 23.44
N PHE A 982 16.05 51.62 23.12
CA PHE A 982 17.04 51.18 24.10
C PHE A 982 18.20 52.15 24.16
N VAL A 983 18.75 52.36 25.35
CA VAL A 983 19.93 53.19 25.57
C VAL A 983 21.01 52.41 26.32
N GLU A 984 22.25 52.56 25.89
CA GLU A 984 23.44 52.05 26.58
C GLU A 984 24.05 53.16 27.44
N ILE A 985 24.40 52.85 28.69
CA ILE A 985 25.05 53.80 29.61
C ILE A 985 26.56 53.78 29.37
N ILE A 986 27.10 54.87 28.84
CA ILE A 986 28.51 54.96 28.43
C ILE A 986 29.39 55.56 29.52
N GLU A 987 28.89 56.53 30.27
CA GLU A 987 29.68 57.23 31.29
C GLU A 987 28.77 57.75 32.40
N VAL A 988 29.17 57.54 33.66
CA VAL A 988 28.48 58.08 34.85
C VAL A 988 29.48 58.94 35.61
N LYS A 989 29.09 60.19 35.90
CA LYS A 989 29.83 61.12 36.76
C LYS A 989 28.88 61.61 37.84
N ASN A 990 29.08 61.10 39.06
CA ASN A 990 28.32 61.47 40.24
C ASN A 990 28.74 62.83 40.80
#